data_AF-A0A7L4ZMG5-F1
#
_entry.id   AF-A0A7L4ZMG5-F1
#
_cell.length_a   1.000
_cell.length_b   1.000
_cell.length_c   1.000
_cell.angle_alpha   90.00
_cell.angle_beta   90.00
_cell.angle_gamma   90.00
#
_symmetry.space_group_name_H-M   'P 1'
#
loop_
_entity.id
_entity.type
_entity.pdbx_description
1 polymer ?
#
loop_
_entity_poly.entity_id
_entity_poly.type
_entity_poly.pdbx_seq_one_letter_code
_entity_poly.pdbx_strand_id
1 'polypeptide(L)'
;MKTNFTIILIAFLFFSCKTEKKAATTKVATIVINTLPPDHDFNKDIYISGDFEGWSGGKTEFKLERKDKTYSITLPKQQKTINFKFTLGNWDSVETDLNGEMMENRSYTFSEISETVTFAVQNWASQKTAQGISTKQPNVETFEENFNIPQLNRTRKISVYLPPNYEASTKSYPVLYMHDGQNVFDKATSYSGEWEVDETLNKLHQTHGLDLIVIAIDNSENRMQEYTAWENKEFGKSEGKQYVDFIANTLKPAIDKKYRTKSDSKNTAIMGSSMGGLISQYAVFQYPNVFGKAGIFSPSFWFSDKIIPFTKSRIAKAKNSKLYYVMGEKEGGNMVIDMQKIIHILETNNFSKTNLNSKFAPNGTHSEAFWRSEFEEAILWLFSENIQQKNIDLKPMMKEVTTAKLASGKLMRAVDFPSNYVKPRTVEVWLPTNYSATKKYNVVYMHDGQNLFDATTTWNNQEWKIDETAAKLMNEGKVHDFIVVAIYSAPGLRWQDYFPQKAFGYMNATTQEEIRATSKKNNFSLEFNGDDYLKFLTEELKPYIDQTFATKTEREHTFIAGSSMGGLISMYAICEYPEIFGGTACLSTHWIGMMPVEDNPFPTAIFEYMEENLPSPATHKFYFDYGTKTLDQHYIQYAEKIDVIFRKKGYTSENYKNLVFEGADHSEISWQKRLHIPFTFLLKAPNGH
;
A
#
# COMPACT_ATOMS: atom_id res chain seq x y z
N MET A 1 62.56 9.30 -84.43
CA MET A 1 62.27 10.73 -84.20
C MET A 1 60.91 11.02 -84.83
N LYS A 2 59.98 11.56 -84.02
CA LYS A 2 58.64 12.11 -84.38
C LYS A 2 57.63 11.16 -85.05
N THR A 3 56.68 10.65 -84.27
CA THR A 3 55.28 11.14 -84.09
C THR A 3 54.36 10.75 -85.24
N ASN A 4 53.58 9.68 -85.04
CA ASN A 4 52.38 9.38 -85.82
C ASN A 4 51.15 9.46 -84.91
N PHE A 5 50.23 10.32 -85.30
CA PHE A 5 48.86 10.39 -84.82
C PHE A 5 48.06 9.21 -85.38
N THR A 6 47.26 8.54 -84.56
CA THR A 6 46.12 7.76 -85.04
C THR A 6 44.95 7.93 -84.07
N ILE A 7 43.81 8.24 -84.68
CA ILE A 7 42.51 8.54 -84.10
C ILE A 7 41.93 7.29 -83.42
N ILE A 8 41.49 7.39 -82.16
CA ILE A 8 40.58 6.43 -81.54
C ILE A 8 39.48 7.20 -80.79
N LEU A 9 38.26 6.81 -81.11
CA LEU A 9 36.97 7.22 -80.57
C LEU A 9 36.94 7.07 -79.03
N ILE A 10 36.69 8.16 -78.29
CA ILE A 10 36.39 8.13 -76.85
C ILE A 10 34.87 8.17 -76.68
N ALA A 11 34.28 7.04 -76.28
CA ALA A 11 32.92 6.97 -75.76
C ALA A 11 32.94 7.33 -74.27
N PHE A 12 32.29 8.44 -73.90
CA PHE A 12 32.03 8.83 -72.53
C PHE A 12 31.00 7.89 -71.89
N LEU A 13 31.44 6.99 -71.01
CA LEU A 13 30.57 6.26 -70.10
C LEU A 13 30.42 7.07 -68.80
N PHE A 14 29.21 7.58 -68.58
CA PHE A 14 28.77 8.19 -67.33
C PHE A 14 28.97 7.22 -66.16
N PHE A 15 29.78 7.62 -65.18
CA PHE A 15 29.79 6.99 -63.85
C PHE A 15 28.46 7.32 -63.15
N SER A 16 27.52 6.37 -63.15
CA SER A 16 26.36 6.40 -62.25
C SER A 16 26.81 5.89 -60.89
N CYS A 17 26.85 6.81 -59.92
CA CYS A 17 27.12 6.53 -58.52
C CYS A 17 25.97 5.67 -57.96
N LYS A 18 26.13 4.35 -57.93
CA LYS A 18 25.24 3.46 -57.18
C LYS A 18 25.58 3.59 -55.70
N THR A 19 24.76 4.34 -54.98
CA THR A 19 24.66 4.21 -53.52
C THR A 19 24.07 2.83 -53.22
N GLU A 20 24.88 1.93 -52.68
CA GLU A 20 24.37 0.71 -52.05
C GLU A 20 23.51 1.11 -50.85
N LYS A 21 22.19 0.91 -50.96
CA LYS A 21 21.33 0.84 -49.79
C LYS A 21 21.75 -0.39 -48.99
N LYS A 22 22.47 -0.19 -47.88
CA LYS A 22 22.54 -1.18 -46.80
C LYS A 22 21.10 -1.54 -46.43
N ALA A 23 20.70 -2.79 -46.66
CA ALA A 23 19.51 -3.34 -46.05
C ALA A 23 19.68 -3.25 -44.53
N ALA A 24 18.85 -2.47 -43.86
CA ALA A 24 18.79 -2.49 -42.41
C ALA A 24 18.26 -3.87 -42.01
N THR A 25 19.11 -4.71 -41.42
CA THR A 25 18.67 -5.96 -40.78
C THR A 25 17.72 -5.56 -39.65
N THR A 26 16.43 -5.83 -39.80
CA THR A 26 15.46 -5.66 -38.72
C THR A 26 15.90 -6.57 -37.58
N LYS A 27 16.38 -5.97 -36.47
CA LYS A 27 16.73 -6.73 -35.26
C LYS A 27 15.47 -7.44 -34.76
N VAL A 28 15.59 -8.62 -34.17
CA VAL A 28 14.43 -9.45 -33.76
C VAL A 28 14.67 -10.08 -32.39
N ALA A 29 13.60 -10.36 -31.65
CA ALA A 29 13.63 -11.22 -30.48
C ALA A 29 12.87 -12.51 -30.78
N THR A 30 13.51 -13.65 -30.56
CA THR A 30 12.84 -14.95 -30.64
C THR A 30 12.43 -15.39 -29.26
N ILE A 31 11.12 -15.34 -28.98
CA ILE A 31 10.53 -15.85 -27.76
C ILE A 31 10.37 -17.35 -27.91
N VAL A 32 10.91 -18.12 -26.97
CA VAL A 32 10.87 -19.59 -26.97
C VAL A 32 10.25 -20.08 -25.67
N ILE A 33 9.28 -20.98 -25.77
CA ILE A 33 8.78 -21.77 -24.65
C ILE A 33 9.42 -23.14 -24.74
N ASN A 34 10.31 -23.47 -23.80
CA ASN A 34 11.02 -24.76 -23.78
C ASN A 34 10.54 -25.69 -22.66
N THR A 35 9.70 -25.18 -21.76
CA THR A 35 9.16 -25.92 -20.61
C THR A 35 7.67 -25.63 -20.53
N LEU A 36 6.88 -26.70 -20.52
CA LEU A 36 5.42 -26.69 -20.48
C LEU A 36 4.93 -27.56 -19.31
N PRO A 37 3.68 -27.36 -18.86
CA PRO A 37 3.07 -28.18 -17.82
C PRO A 37 3.10 -29.68 -18.21
N PRO A 38 3.30 -30.61 -17.25
CA PRO A 38 3.39 -32.05 -17.55
C PRO A 38 2.19 -32.62 -18.31
N ASP A 39 1.03 -32.00 -18.18
CA ASP A 39 -0.27 -32.36 -18.75
C ASP A 39 -0.67 -31.51 -19.97
N HIS A 40 0.23 -30.70 -20.52
CA HIS A 40 -0.07 -29.87 -21.69
C HIS A 40 -0.45 -30.71 -22.92
N ASP A 41 -1.64 -30.44 -23.48
CA ASP A 41 -2.08 -30.99 -24.75
C ASP A 41 -1.35 -30.31 -25.91
N PHE A 42 -0.37 -31.01 -26.50
CA PHE A 42 0.40 -30.50 -27.63
C PHE A 42 -0.45 -30.23 -28.88
N ASN A 43 -1.72 -30.67 -28.96
CA ASN A 43 -2.60 -30.29 -30.06
C ASN A 43 -3.17 -28.87 -29.93
N LYS A 44 -2.98 -28.21 -28.77
CA LYS A 44 -3.39 -26.82 -28.56
C LYS A 44 -2.32 -25.87 -29.09
N ASP A 45 -2.79 -24.87 -29.84
CA ASP A 45 -1.97 -23.74 -30.25
C ASP A 45 -1.67 -22.84 -29.04
N ILE A 46 -0.44 -22.32 -28.94
CA ILE A 46 -0.05 -21.33 -27.93
C ILE A 46 0.05 -19.96 -28.59
N TYR A 47 -0.45 -18.94 -27.91
CA TYR A 47 -0.41 -17.55 -28.35
C TYR A 47 0.37 -16.71 -27.34
N ILE A 48 1.04 -15.66 -27.83
CA ILE A 48 1.57 -14.60 -26.99
C ILE A 48 0.61 -13.40 -27.07
N SER A 49 0.13 -12.93 -25.93
CA SER A 49 -0.82 -11.83 -25.82
C SER A 49 -0.25 -10.74 -24.93
N GLY A 50 -0.27 -9.48 -25.39
CA GLY A 50 0.46 -8.40 -24.73
C GLY A 50 0.21 -7.02 -25.31
N ASP A 51 0.95 -6.04 -24.81
CA ASP A 51 0.80 -4.62 -25.19
C ASP A 51 0.91 -4.36 -26.70
N PHE A 52 1.76 -5.14 -27.38
CA PHE A 52 2.03 -5.04 -28.82
C PHE A 52 0.86 -5.48 -29.70
N GLU A 53 -0.09 -6.25 -29.15
CA GLU A 53 -1.26 -6.73 -29.90
C GLU A 53 -2.60 -6.32 -29.27
N GLY A 54 -2.56 -5.80 -28.04
CA GLY A 54 -3.73 -5.26 -27.36
C GLY A 54 -4.42 -6.22 -26.40
N TRP A 55 -3.69 -7.22 -25.88
CA TRP A 55 -4.20 -8.18 -24.91
C TRP A 55 -5.44 -8.96 -25.39
N SER A 56 -5.46 -9.38 -26.66
CA SER A 56 -6.61 -10.09 -27.26
C SER A 56 -6.84 -11.51 -26.70
N GLY A 57 -5.81 -12.10 -26.10
CA GLY A 57 -5.82 -13.48 -25.64
C GLY A 57 -5.64 -14.53 -26.74
N GLY A 58 -5.59 -14.18 -28.03
CA GLY A 58 -5.56 -15.22 -29.08
C GLY A 58 -5.45 -14.80 -30.55
N LYS A 59 -4.94 -13.60 -30.87
CA LYS A 59 -4.76 -13.19 -32.28
C LYS A 59 -3.87 -14.13 -33.07
N THR A 60 -4.35 -14.59 -34.23
CA THR A 60 -3.67 -15.58 -35.09
C THR A 60 -2.25 -15.18 -35.51
N GLU A 61 -2.00 -13.89 -35.70
CA GLU A 61 -0.68 -13.34 -36.05
C GLU A 61 0.37 -13.55 -34.96
N PHE A 62 -0.07 -13.74 -33.71
CA PHE A 62 0.79 -13.94 -32.53
C PHE A 62 0.74 -15.38 -32.01
N LYS A 63 0.38 -16.31 -32.89
CA LYS A 63 0.49 -17.75 -32.64
C LYS A 63 1.96 -18.19 -32.70
N LEU A 64 2.41 -18.95 -31.70
CA LEU A 64 3.74 -19.53 -31.69
C LEU A 64 3.83 -20.74 -32.63
N GLU A 65 4.95 -20.85 -33.34
CA GLU A 65 5.27 -22.02 -34.15
C GLU A 65 5.79 -23.16 -33.26
N ARG A 66 5.19 -24.34 -33.40
CA ARG A 66 5.61 -25.55 -32.67
C ARG A 66 6.69 -26.30 -33.45
N LYS A 67 7.81 -26.61 -32.79
CA LYS A 67 8.83 -27.57 -33.23
C LYS A 67 9.12 -28.56 -32.09
N ASP A 68 8.73 -29.82 -32.29
CA ASP A 68 8.73 -30.86 -31.26
C ASP A 68 7.96 -30.44 -29.99
N LYS A 69 8.66 -30.33 -28.85
CA LYS A 69 8.11 -29.91 -27.56
C LYS A 69 8.34 -28.43 -27.25
N THR A 70 8.82 -27.66 -28.23
CA THR A 70 9.18 -26.26 -28.08
C THR A 70 8.26 -25.40 -28.94
N TYR A 71 7.85 -24.25 -28.43
CA TYR A 71 7.07 -23.26 -29.17
C TYR A 71 7.89 -21.99 -29.32
N SER A 72 7.83 -21.32 -30.47
CA SER A 72 8.58 -20.10 -30.69
C SER A 72 7.89 -19.10 -31.59
N ILE A 73 8.10 -17.82 -31.33
CA ILE A 73 7.70 -16.73 -32.23
C ILE A 73 8.83 -15.71 -32.31
N THR A 74 9.10 -15.20 -33.51
CA THR A 74 10.08 -14.13 -33.73
C THR A 74 9.34 -12.81 -33.88
N LEU A 75 9.50 -11.93 -32.91
CA LEU A 75 8.93 -10.60 -32.93
C LEU A 75 9.96 -9.60 -33.50
N PRO A 76 9.55 -8.71 -34.42
CA PRO A 76 10.42 -7.62 -34.85
C PRO A 76 10.76 -6.72 -33.67
N LYS A 77 12.00 -6.21 -33.60
CA LYS A 77 12.44 -5.33 -32.52
C LYS A 77 11.51 -4.14 -32.41
N GLN A 78 10.87 -4.01 -31.26
CA GLN A 78 10.14 -2.81 -30.89
C GLN A 78 11.06 -1.85 -30.12
N GLN A 79 10.74 -0.55 -30.10
CA GLN A 79 11.56 0.47 -29.42
C GLN A 79 11.46 0.41 -27.87
N LYS A 80 10.77 -0.58 -27.29
CA LYS A 80 10.30 -0.56 -25.89
C LYS A 80 10.38 -1.93 -25.23
N THR A 81 10.20 -1.93 -23.92
CA THR A 81 9.77 -3.09 -23.14
C THR A 81 8.35 -3.48 -23.55
N ILE A 82 8.10 -4.78 -23.71
CA ILE A 82 6.77 -5.35 -23.91
C ILE A 82 6.33 -6.07 -22.65
N ASN A 83 5.06 -5.92 -22.27
CA ASN A 83 4.42 -6.80 -21.31
C ASN A 83 3.50 -7.78 -22.01
N PHE A 84 3.49 -9.04 -21.56
CA PHE A 84 2.75 -10.11 -22.20
C PHE A 84 2.47 -11.30 -21.28
N LYS A 85 1.61 -12.19 -21.75
CA LYS A 85 1.31 -13.51 -21.20
C LYS A 85 1.14 -14.53 -22.33
N PHE A 86 1.23 -15.81 -22.00
CA PHE A 86 0.88 -16.91 -22.90
C PHE A 86 -0.54 -17.40 -22.64
N THR A 87 -1.23 -17.81 -23.70
CA THR A 87 -2.59 -18.38 -23.65
C THR A 87 -2.75 -19.56 -24.62
N LEU A 88 -3.82 -20.35 -24.46
CA LEU A 88 -4.25 -21.33 -25.47
C LEU A 88 -5.34 -20.78 -26.41
N GLY A 89 -5.29 -19.47 -26.70
CA GLY A 89 -6.16 -18.79 -27.67
C GLY A 89 -7.33 -18.00 -27.07
N ASN A 90 -7.45 -17.98 -25.74
CA ASN A 90 -8.37 -17.11 -25.00
C ASN A 90 -7.88 -16.92 -23.56
N TRP A 91 -8.48 -15.98 -22.83
CA TRP A 91 -8.10 -15.68 -21.44
C TRP A 91 -8.46 -16.76 -20.43
N ASP A 92 -9.46 -17.62 -20.70
CA ASP A 92 -9.80 -18.77 -19.83
C ASP A 92 -8.67 -19.81 -19.76
N SER A 93 -7.69 -19.70 -20.66
CA SER A 93 -6.55 -20.62 -20.81
C SER A 93 -5.21 -19.90 -20.72
N VAL A 94 -5.17 -18.78 -20.00
CA VAL A 94 -3.94 -18.04 -19.70
C VAL A 94 -2.99 -18.87 -18.84
N GLU A 95 -1.68 -18.61 -18.97
CA GLU A 95 -0.69 -19.18 -18.09
C GLU A 95 -0.89 -18.75 -16.61
N THR A 96 -0.62 -19.68 -15.70
CA THR A 96 -0.72 -19.50 -14.25
C THR A 96 0.54 -20.03 -13.56
N ASP A 97 0.67 -19.74 -12.26
CA ASP A 97 1.74 -20.33 -11.45
C ASP A 97 1.48 -21.83 -11.19
N LEU A 98 2.39 -22.49 -10.48
CA LEU A 98 2.27 -23.91 -10.12
C LEU A 98 1.01 -24.25 -9.30
N ASN A 99 0.40 -23.28 -8.61
CA ASN A 99 -0.82 -23.47 -7.83
C ASN A 99 -2.09 -23.23 -8.66
N GLY A 100 -1.95 -22.81 -9.92
CA GLY A 100 -3.08 -22.43 -10.76
C GLY A 100 -3.54 -20.98 -10.55
N GLU A 101 -2.76 -20.16 -9.85
CA GLU A 101 -3.08 -18.77 -9.55
C GLU A 101 -2.61 -17.83 -10.68
N MET A 102 -3.36 -16.75 -10.88
CA MET A 102 -3.03 -15.72 -11.87
C MET A 102 -1.68 -15.09 -11.54
N MET A 103 -0.76 -15.12 -12.50
CA MET A 103 0.56 -14.51 -12.36
C MET A 103 0.54 -13.04 -12.75
N GLU A 104 1.60 -12.29 -12.42
CA GLU A 104 1.83 -10.98 -13.02
C GLU A 104 2.13 -11.08 -14.53
N ASN A 105 2.07 -9.95 -15.24
CA ASN A 105 2.49 -9.89 -16.63
C ASN A 105 3.99 -10.16 -16.74
N ARG A 106 4.39 -10.95 -17.74
CA ARG A 106 5.80 -11.08 -18.11
C ARG A 106 6.24 -9.77 -18.75
N SER A 107 7.48 -9.38 -18.51
CA SER A 107 8.07 -8.18 -19.10
C SER A 107 9.37 -8.52 -19.82
N TYR A 108 9.56 -8.00 -21.02
CA TYR A 108 10.77 -8.20 -21.80
C TYR A 108 11.22 -6.91 -22.48
N THR A 109 12.49 -6.54 -22.27
CA THR A 109 13.12 -5.38 -22.89
C THR A 109 14.04 -5.83 -24.01
N PHE A 110 13.77 -5.41 -25.24
CA PHE A 110 14.57 -5.77 -26.41
C PHE A 110 15.99 -5.22 -26.29
N SER A 111 17.01 -6.08 -26.46
CA SER A 111 18.40 -5.66 -26.48
C SER A 111 18.82 -4.99 -27.80
N GLU A 112 20.08 -4.51 -27.84
CA GLU A 112 20.69 -3.97 -29.07
C GLU A 112 21.12 -5.03 -30.08
N ILE A 113 20.97 -6.31 -29.76
CA ILE A 113 21.29 -7.44 -30.65
C ILE A 113 20.05 -8.30 -30.85
N SER A 114 20.04 -9.12 -31.91
CA SER A 114 19.01 -10.16 -32.02
C SER A 114 19.29 -11.24 -31.00
N GLU A 115 18.28 -11.65 -30.25
CA GLU A 115 18.44 -12.64 -29.17
C GLU A 115 17.29 -13.63 -29.13
N THR A 116 17.55 -14.76 -28.48
CA THR A 116 16.56 -15.79 -28.18
C THR A 116 16.36 -15.81 -26.68
N VAL A 117 15.11 -15.61 -26.24
CA VAL A 117 14.74 -15.60 -24.82
C VAL A 117 13.81 -16.75 -24.54
N THR A 118 14.10 -17.47 -23.47
CA THR A 118 13.41 -18.71 -23.14
C THR A 118 12.54 -18.52 -21.91
N PHE A 119 11.30 -19.01 -22.00
CA PHE A 119 10.29 -18.98 -20.96
C PHE A 119 9.81 -20.39 -20.62
N ALA A 120 9.37 -20.54 -19.38
CA ALA A 120 8.67 -21.73 -18.88
C ALA A 120 7.22 -21.36 -18.57
N VAL A 121 6.27 -22.10 -19.12
CA VAL A 121 4.86 -22.07 -18.70
C VAL A 121 4.68 -23.17 -17.66
N GLN A 122 4.28 -22.78 -16.44
CA GLN A 122 4.21 -23.69 -15.30
C GLN A 122 2.90 -24.45 -15.25
N ASN A 123 1.79 -23.77 -15.54
CA ASN A 123 0.46 -24.36 -15.63
C ASN A 123 -0.43 -23.52 -16.59
N TRP A 124 -1.56 -24.09 -17.03
CA TRP A 124 -2.60 -23.39 -17.77
C TRP A 124 -3.84 -23.22 -16.91
N ALA A 125 -4.52 -22.07 -17.03
CA ALA A 125 -5.87 -21.92 -16.53
C ALA A 125 -6.79 -22.97 -17.19
N SER A 126 -7.63 -23.60 -16.38
CA SER A 126 -8.65 -24.57 -16.77
C SER A 126 -10.01 -23.99 -16.43
N GLN A 127 -11.11 -24.45 -17.05
CA GLN A 127 -12.45 -23.99 -16.64
C GLN A 127 -12.76 -24.20 -15.14
N LYS A 128 -12.03 -25.10 -14.45
CA LYS A 128 -12.11 -25.28 -12.99
C LYS A 128 -11.25 -24.32 -12.17
N THR A 129 -10.19 -23.74 -12.76
CA THR A 129 -9.35 -22.70 -12.12
C THR A 129 -9.70 -21.28 -12.57
N ALA A 130 -10.40 -21.12 -13.71
CA ALA A 130 -11.04 -19.88 -14.15
C ALA A 130 -12.30 -19.55 -13.33
N GLN A 131 -12.86 -20.53 -12.61
CA GLN A 131 -13.69 -20.27 -11.44
C GLN A 131 -12.79 -20.02 -10.24
N GLY A 132 -12.04 -18.91 -10.27
CA GLY A 132 -11.53 -18.33 -9.05
C GLY A 132 -12.68 -18.15 -8.07
N ILE A 133 -12.42 -18.29 -6.77
CA ILE A 133 -13.38 -17.84 -5.76
C ILE A 133 -13.63 -16.36 -6.07
N SER A 134 -14.85 -16.05 -6.49
CA SER A 134 -15.26 -14.67 -6.77
C SER A 134 -14.98 -13.83 -5.53
N THR A 135 -14.15 -12.81 -5.70
CA THR A 135 -13.80 -11.84 -4.65
C THR A 135 -14.84 -10.74 -4.54
N LYS A 136 -15.58 -10.53 -5.64
CA LYS A 136 -16.65 -9.56 -5.80
C LYS A 136 -17.57 -9.46 -4.58
N GLN A 137 -17.67 -8.25 -4.07
CA GLN A 137 -18.48 -7.91 -2.92
C GLN A 137 -19.99 -7.95 -3.27
N PRO A 138 -20.88 -8.23 -2.29
CA PRO A 138 -22.32 -8.35 -2.53
C PRO A 138 -23.00 -7.08 -3.09
N ASN A 139 -22.37 -5.93 -2.93
CA ASN A 139 -22.83 -4.63 -3.42
C ASN A 139 -22.32 -4.27 -4.82
N VAL A 140 -21.75 -5.24 -5.54
CA VAL A 140 -21.48 -5.14 -6.98
C VAL A 140 -22.56 -5.91 -7.74
N GLU A 141 -23.19 -5.24 -8.70
CA GLU A 141 -24.20 -5.82 -9.58
C GLU A 141 -23.86 -5.57 -11.06
N THR A 142 -24.44 -6.38 -11.95
CA THR A 142 -24.39 -6.12 -13.38
C THR A 142 -25.47 -5.10 -13.74
N PHE A 143 -25.06 -3.94 -14.27
CA PHE A 143 -26.01 -2.95 -14.77
C PHE A 143 -26.70 -3.46 -16.03
N GLU A 144 -25.92 -3.94 -17.00
CA GLU A 144 -26.40 -4.57 -18.23
C GLU A 144 -25.29 -5.43 -18.86
N GLU A 145 -25.60 -6.65 -19.32
CA GLU A 145 -24.62 -7.52 -19.98
C GLU A 145 -24.28 -7.09 -21.40
N ASN A 146 -25.26 -6.56 -22.13
CA ASN A 146 -25.13 -6.18 -23.54
C ASN A 146 -25.60 -4.75 -23.77
N PHE A 147 -25.07 -3.80 -23.00
CA PHE A 147 -25.42 -2.39 -23.13
C PHE A 147 -25.10 -1.88 -24.54
N ASN A 148 -26.09 -1.34 -25.24
CA ASN A 148 -25.92 -0.86 -26.61
C ASN A 148 -25.03 0.40 -26.67
N ILE A 149 -23.99 0.36 -27.51
CA ILE A 149 -23.08 1.47 -27.80
C ILE A 149 -23.35 1.95 -29.24
N PRO A 150 -24.33 2.84 -29.46
CA PRO A 150 -24.71 3.28 -30.80
C PRO A 150 -23.56 4.02 -31.53
N GLN A 151 -22.68 4.70 -30.80
CA GLN A 151 -21.52 5.41 -31.36
C GLN A 151 -20.50 4.47 -32.01
N LEU A 152 -20.49 3.19 -31.63
CA LEU A 152 -19.56 2.16 -32.11
C LEU A 152 -20.26 0.95 -32.75
N ASN A 153 -21.60 0.96 -32.79
CA ASN A 153 -22.45 -0.11 -33.30
C ASN A 153 -22.10 -1.50 -32.73
N ARG A 154 -22.00 -1.59 -31.39
CA ARG A 154 -21.68 -2.82 -30.65
C ARG A 154 -22.27 -2.78 -29.24
N THR A 155 -22.12 -3.85 -28.47
CA THR A 155 -22.55 -3.91 -27.07
C THR A 155 -21.37 -3.97 -26.11
N ARG A 156 -21.62 -3.67 -24.83
CA ARG A 156 -20.63 -3.84 -23.76
C ARG A 156 -21.27 -4.25 -22.45
N LYS A 157 -20.60 -5.11 -21.69
CA LYS A 157 -20.95 -5.38 -20.31
C LYS A 157 -20.58 -4.20 -19.43
N ILE A 158 -21.54 -3.78 -18.60
CA ILE A 158 -21.36 -2.71 -17.63
C ILE A 158 -21.69 -3.26 -16.25
N SER A 159 -20.75 -3.12 -15.33
CA SER A 159 -20.92 -3.48 -13.92
C SER A 159 -20.96 -2.23 -13.06
N VAL A 160 -21.62 -2.31 -11.91
CA VAL A 160 -21.74 -1.19 -10.99
C VAL A 160 -21.51 -1.64 -9.56
N TYR A 161 -20.70 -0.87 -8.85
CA TYR A 161 -20.57 -0.92 -7.41
C TYR A 161 -21.41 0.18 -6.78
N LEU A 162 -22.16 -0.18 -5.74
CA LEU A 162 -22.92 0.75 -4.91
C LEU A 162 -22.31 0.80 -3.50
N PRO A 163 -22.26 1.95 -2.83
CA PRO A 163 -21.75 2.01 -1.46
C PRO A 163 -22.61 1.14 -0.52
N PRO A 164 -22.04 0.50 0.53
CA PRO A 164 -22.74 -0.49 1.36
C PRO A 164 -24.10 -0.05 1.95
N ASN A 165 -24.29 1.25 2.18
CA ASN A 165 -25.52 1.82 2.74
C ASN A 165 -26.49 2.38 1.69
N TYR A 166 -26.27 2.12 0.40
CA TYR A 166 -27.01 2.76 -0.70
C TYR A 166 -28.53 2.60 -0.53
N GLU A 167 -29.03 1.38 -0.37
CA GLU A 167 -30.48 1.10 -0.25
C GLU A 167 -31.13 1.68 1.02
N ALA A 168 -30.36 1.79 2.12
CA ALA A 168 -30.84 2.36 3.37
C ALA A 168 -30.81 3.90 3.39
N SER A 169 -30.29 4.53 2.34
CA SER A 169 -29.98 5.96 2.28
C SER A 169 -30.71 6.64 1.12
N THR A 170 -31.14 7.87 1.37
CA THR A 170 -31.72 8.75 0.33
C THR A 170 -30.68 9.68 -0.30
N LYS A 171 -29.39 9.58 0.07
CA LYS A 171 -28.32 10.41 -0.47
C LYS A 171 -28.09 10.14 -1.96
N SER A 172 -27.61 11.16 -2.66
CA SER A 172 -27.00 11.04 -3.99
C SER A 172 -25.48 11.01 -3.88
N TYR A 173 -24.83 10.25 -4.76
CA TYR A 173 -23.43 9.89 -4.64
C TYR A 173 -22.60 10.39 -5.83
N PRO A 174 -21.33 10.77 -5.62
CA PRO A 174 -20.39 10.93 -6.74
C PRO A 174 -20.23 9.61 -7.52
N VAL A 175 -19.78 9.72 -8.77
CA VAL A 175 -19.65 8.58 -9.69
C VAL A 175 -18.25 8.54 -10.31
N LEU A 176 -17.63 7.37 -10.29
CA LEU A 176 -16.37 7.08 -10.96
C LEU A 176 -16.62 6.09 -12.11
N TYR A 177 -16.23 6.46 -13.33
CA TYR A 177 -16.23 5.57 -14.48
C TYR A 177 -14.85 4.94 -14.65
N MET A 178 -14.76 3.62 -14.62
CA MET A 178 -13.50 2.88 -14.76
C MET A 178 -13.47 2.06 -16.05
N HIS A 179 -12.33 2.10 -16.72
CA HIS A 179 -12.02 1.28 -17.89
C HIS A 179 -11.55 -0.12 -17.50
N ASP A 180 -11.60 -1.06 -18.45
CA ASP A 180 -11.18 -2.46 -18.25
C ASP A 180 -11.97 -3.15 -17.12
N GLY A 181 -13.30 -2.98 -17.17
CA GLY A 181 -14.24 -3.34 -16.11
C GLY A 181 -14.13 -4.77 -15.58
N GLN A 182 -13.70 -5.71 -16.42
CA GLN A 182 -13.50 -7.10 -16.00
C GLN A 182 -12.39 -7.29 -14.97
N ASN A 183 -11.46 -6.33 -14.82
CA ASN A 183 -10.38 -6.35 -13.85
C ASN A 183 -10.70 -5.56 -12.56
N VAL A 184 -11.87 -4.89 -12.49
CA VAL A 184 -12.13 -3.89 -11.46
C VAL A 184 -12.60 -4.51 -10.14
N PHE A 185 -13.52 -5.48 -10.19
CA PHE A 185 -14.26 -5.97 -9.01
C PHE A 185 -14.18 -7.47 -8.73
N ASP A 186 -13.65 -8.29 -9.65
CA ASP A 186 -13.70 -9.73 -9.46
C ASP A 186 -12.46 -10.42 -10.02
N LYS A 187 -11.72 -11.10 -9.14
CA LYS A 187 -10.61 -11.97 -9.53
C LYS A 187 -11.06 -13.03 -10.52
N ALA A 188 -12.31 -13.51 -10.44
CA ALA A 188 -12.83 -14.54 -11.33
C ALA A 188 -13.07 -14.03 -12.78
N THR A 189 -13.25 -12.72 -12.98
CA THR A 189 -13.42 -12.14 -14.32
C THR A 189 -12.16 -11.45 -14.86
N SER A 190 -11.20 -11.19 -13.97
CA SER A 190 -9.95 -10.52 -14.30
C SER A 190 -9.05 -11.37 -15.21
N TYR A 191 -8.51 -10.76 -16.26
CA TYR A 191 -7.56 -11.44 -17.17
C TYR A 191 -6.08 -11.11 -16.90
N SER A 192 -5.79 -10.03 -16.16
CA SER A 192 -4.43 -9.55 -15.89
C SER A 192 -4.13 -9.28 -14.41
N GLY A 193 -5.11 -9.44 -13.54
CA GLY A 193 -5.05 -9.10 -12.12
C GLY A 193 -6.20 -8.16 -11.73
N GLU A 194 -6.70 -8.33 -10.51
CA GLU A 194 -7.83 -7.55 -9.99
C GLU A 194 -7.36 -6.29 -9.25
N TRP A 195 -8.10 -5.18 -9.42
CA TRP A 195 -7.87 -3.90 -8.75
C TRP A 195 -8.38 -3.83 -7.31
N GLU A 196 -9.27 -4.72 -6.90
CA GLU A 196 -9.90 -4.77 -5.57
C GLU A 196 -10.62 -3.45 -5.23
N VAL A 197 -11.32 -2.88 -6.22
CA VAL A 197 -11.96 -1.56 -6.06
C VAL A 197 -13.09 -1.60 -5.05
N ASP A 198 -13.92 -2.64 -5.09
CA ASP A 198 -15.05 -2.82 -4.20
C ASP A 198 -14.62 -3.16 -2.77
N GLU A 199 -13.58 -3.96 -2.56
CA GLU A 199 -12.95 -4.16 -1.25
C GLU A 199 -12.43 -2.83 -0.70
N THR A 200 -11.66 -2.11 -1.51
CA THR A 200 -11.06 -0.83 -1.11
C THR A 200 -12.14 0.19 -0.77
N LEU A 201 -13.19 0.31 -1.59
CA LEU A 201 -14.28 1.24 -1.31
C LEU A 201 -15.18 0.81 -0.15
N ASN A 202 -15.36 -0.50 0.09
CA ASN A 202 -16.04 -0.97 1.30
C ASN A 202 -15.22 -0.63 2.56
N LYS A 203 -13.90 -0.79 2.50
CA LYS A 203 -12.99 -0.33 3.57
C LYS A 203 -13.11 1.18 3.75
N LEU A 204 -13.00 1.99 2.69
CA LEU A 204 -13.06 3.45 2.77
C LEU A 204 -14.43 3.99 3.18
N HIS A 205 -15.53 3.28 2.86
CA HIS A 205 -16.84 3.56 3.40
C HIS A 205 -16.87 3.49 4.93
N GLN A 206 -16.22 2.46 5.48
CA GLN A 206 -16.13 2.23 6.93
C GLN A 206 -15.15 3.20 7.60
N THR A 207 -13.96 3.35 7.03
CA THR A 207 -12.84 4.08 7.66
C THR A 207 -12.85 5.58 7.38
N HIS A 208 -13.49 6.06 6.31
CA HIS A 208 -13.43 7.48 5.90
C HIS A 208 -14.82 8.04 5.55
N GLY A 209 -15.89 7.22 5.67
CA GLY A 209 -17.24 7.64 5.29
C GLY A 209 -17.35 8.03 3.82
N LEU A 210 -16.43 7.54 2.97
CA LEU A 210 -16.41 7.82 1.55
C LEU A 210 -17.43 6.92 0.84
N ASP A 211 -18.51 7.53 0.37
CA ASP A 211 -19.55 6.82 -0.39
C ASP A 211 -19.44 7.20 -1.88
N LEU A 212 -19.15 6.21 -2.74
CA LEU A 212 -18.91 6.40 -4.17
C LEU A 212 -19.66 5.32 -4.97
N ILE A 213 -20.23 5.67 -6.13
CA ILE A 213 -20.68 4.70 -7.13
C ILE A 213 -19.55 4.51 -8.14
N VAL A 214 -19.22 3.25 -8.48
CA VAL A 214 -18.26 2.96 -9.55
C VAL A 214 -18.97 2.25 -10.70
N ILE A 215 -18.78 2.75 -11.91
CA ILE A 215 -19.27 2.16 -13.15
C ILE A 215 -18.07 1.57 -13.88
N ALA A 216 -17.98 0.24 -13.90
CA ALA A 216 -16.92 -0.50 -14.56
C ALA A 216 -17.36 -0.87 -15.98
N ILE A 217 -16.58 -0.43 -16.97
CA ILE A 217 -16.85 -0.61 -18.41
C ILE A 217 -15.84 -1.64 -18.91
N ASP A 218 -16.30 -2.85 -19.22
CA ASP A 218 -15.44 -3.89 -19.79
C ASP A 218 -14.74 -3.38 -21.04
N ASN A 219 -13.62 -3.99 -21.43
CA ASN A 219 -13.02 -3.74 -22.74
C ASN A 219 -13.56 -4.72 -23.81
N SER A 220 -12.98 -4.69 -25.01
CA SER A 220 -13.26 -5.65 -26.09
C SER A 220 -11.99 -5.96 -26.87
N GLU A 221 -12.08 -6.81 -27.89
CA GLU A 221 -11.01 -7.06 -28.85
C GLU A 221 -10.54 -5.78 -29.59
N ASN A 222 -11.34 -4.71 -29.57
CA ASN A 222 -11.02 -3.40 -30.15
C ASN A 222 -10.44 -2.41 -29.12
N ARG A 223 -10.01 -2.88 -27.94
CA ARG A 223 -9.49 -2.03 -26.85
C ARG A 223 -8.49 -0.98 -27.31
N MET A 224 -7.53 -1.36 -28.15
CA MET A 224 -6.46 -0.45 -28.61
C MET A 224 -7.01 0.69 -29.49
N GLN A 225 -8.06 0.43 -30.27
CA GLN A 225 -8.73 1.43 -31.10
C GLN A 225 -9.66 2.31 -30.25
N GLU A 226 -10.40 1.71 -29.31
CA GLU A 226 -11.34 2.41 -28.42
C GLU A 226 -10.64 3.31 -27.40
N TYR A 227 -9.43 2.99 -26.97
CA TYR A 227 -8.73 3.74 -25.91
C TYR A 227 -7.76 4.80 -26.46
N THR A 228 -7.97 5.26 -27.69
CA THR A 228 -7.17 6.34 -28.28
C THR A 228 -8.00 7.21 -29.20
N ALA A 229 -7.78 8.52 -29.14
CA ALA A 229 -8.38 9.48 -30.08
C ALA A 229 -7.53 9.71 -31.35
N TRP A 230 -6.41 9.00 -31.47
CA TRP A 230 -5.42 9.21 -32.52
C TRP A 230 -5.11 7.91 -33.25
N GLU A 231 -5.05 7.97 -34.57
CA GLU A 231 -4.64 6.85 -35.39
C GLU A 231 -3.17 6.50 -35.14
N ASN A 232 -2.86 5.21 -35.18
CA ASN A 232 -1.51 4.71 -35.06
C ASN A 232 -1.24 3.70 -36.18
N LYS A 233 -0.02 3.72 -36.75
CA LYS A 233 0.34 2.86 -37.88
C LYS A 233 0.29 1.37 -37.53
N GLU A 234 0.55 1.03 -36.27
CA GLU A 234 0.58 -0.35 -35.74
C GLU A 234 -0.83 -0.82 -35.32
N PHE A 235 -1.63 0.06 -34.70
CA PHE A 235 -2.93 -0.31 -34.12
C PHE A 235 -4.15 0.10 -34.96
N GLY A 236 -3.93 0.81 -36.08
CA GLY A 236 -4.97 1.16 -37.04
C GLY A 236 -5.80 2.39 -36.66
N LYS A 237 -7.06 2.37 -37.11
CA LYS A 237 -7.99 3.50 -37.00
C LYS A 237 -8.45 3.69 -35.55
N SER A 238 -8.43 4.93 -35.07
CA SER A 238 -8.91 5.27 -33.73
C SER A 238 -10.43 5.31 -33.64
N GLU A 239 -10.95 4.83 -32.52
CA GLU A 239 -12.37 4.83 -32.15
C GLU A 239 -12.63 5.58 -30.82
N GLY A 240 -11.58 6.07 -30.15
CA GLY A 240 -11.73 6.62 -28.80
C GLY A 240 -12.52 7.92 -28.68
N LYS A 241 -12.71 8.66 -29.78
CA LYS A 241 -13.62 9.80 -29.78
C LYS A 241 -15.07 9.35 -29.61
N GLN A 242 -15.46 8.31 -30.35
CA GLN A 242 -16.78 7.69 -30.29
C GLN A 242 -16.98 6.95 -28.97
N TYR A 243 -15.95 6.27 -28.47
CA TYR A 243 -15.99 5.61 -27.16
C TYR A 243 -16.26 6.61 -26.02
N VAL A 244 -15.52 7.71 -25.95
CA VAL A 244 -15.75 8.72 -24.89
C VAL A 244 -17.08 9.46 -25.10
N ASP A 245 -17.50 9.70 -26.35
CA ASP A 245 -18.82 10.24 -26.65
C ASP A 245 -19.95 9.32 -26.13
N PHE A 246 -19.79 8.00 -26.30
CA PHE A 246 -20.68 7.01 -25.71
C PHE A 246 -20.77 7.15 -24.18
N ILE A 247 -19.62 7.23 -23.49
CA ILE A 247 -19.62 7.34 -22.02
C ILE A 247 -20.33 8.63 -21.60
N ALA A 248 -19.97 9.75 -22.21
CA ALA A 248 -20.47 11.07 -21.83
C ALA A 248 -21.96 11.27 -22.14
N ASN A 249 -22.41 10.82 -23.31
CA ASN A 249 -23.73 11.19 -23.86
C ASN A 249 -24.73 10.02 -23.89
N THR A 250 -24.32 8.79 -23.59
CA THR A 250 -25.21 7.61 -23.59
C THR A 250 -25.18 6.87 -22.27
N LEU A 251 -24.00 6.42 -21.83
CA LEU A 251 -23.88 5.64 -20.60
C LEU A 251 -24.20 6.49 -19.36
N LYS A 252 -23.54 7.65 -19.21
CA LYS A 252 -23.75 8.50 -18.03
C LYS A 252 -25.23 8.92 -17.86
N PRO A 253 -25.95 9.39 -18.90
CA PRO A 253 -27.38 9.65 -18.77
C PRO A 253 -28.21 8.43 -18.34
N ALA A 254 -27.88 7.22 -18.79
CA ALA A 254 -28.56 5.99 -18.36
C ALA A 254 -28.29 5.68 -16.89
N ILE A 255 -27.04 5.84 -16.44
CA ILE A 255 -26.64 5.69 -15.03
C ILE A 255 -27.33 6.72 -14.14
N ASP A 256 -27.30 8.01 -14.51
CA ASP A 256 -27.94 9.11 -13.77
C ASP A 256 -29.47 8.94 -13.67
N LYS A 257 -30.08 8.22 -14.61
CA LYS A 257 -31.52 7.91 -14.59
C LYS A 257 -31.84 6.75 -13.65
N LYS A 258 -30.97 5.75 -13.54
CA LYS A 258 -31.21 4.54 -12.72
C LYS A 258 -30.76 4.73 -11.27
N TYR A 259 -29.64 5.40 -11.04
CA TYR A 259 -29.02 5.51 -9.72
C TYR A 259 -29.08 6.94 -9.16
N ARG A 260 -28.99 7.07 -7.83
CA ARG A 260 -28.94 8.36 -7.12
C ARG A 260 -27.55 8.98 -7.26
N THR A 261 -27.31 9.65 -8.37
CA THR A 261 -26.02 10.28 -8.66
C THR A 261 -26.01 11.78 -8.38
N LYS A 262 -24.84 12.32 -8.04
CA LYS A 262 -24.52 13.75 -8.17
C LYS A 262 -23.99 13.96 -9.58
N SER A 263 -24.87 14.35 -10.49
CA SER A 263 -24.63 14.30 -11.93
C SER A 263 -23.77 15.43 -12.50
N ASP A 264 -23.36 16.42 -11.68
CA ASP A 264 -22.47 17.49 -12.10
C ASP A 264 -21.00 17.04 -12.25
N SER A 265 -20.23 17.78 -13.03
CA SER A 265 -18.86 17.38 -13.37
C SER A 265 -17.93 17.30 -12.18
N LYS A 266 -18.11 18.14 -11.15
CA LYS A 266 -17.25 18.08 -9.95
C LYS A 266 -17.43 16.76 -9.21
N ASN A 267 -18.56 16.09 -9.35
CA ASN A 267 -18.83 14.80 -8.71
C ASN A 267 -18.67 13.59 -9.66
N THR A 268 -18.18 13.82 -10.88
CA THR A 268 -18.01 12.77 -11.89
C THR A 268 -16.52 12.61 -12.26
N ALA A 269 -15.98 11.41 -12.06
CA ALA A 269 -14.60 11.05 -12.38
C ALA A 269 -14.51 9.98 -13.47
N ILE A 270 -13.37 9.92 -14.15
CA ILE A 270 -13.01 8.85 -15.09
C ILE A 270 -11.59 8.33 -14.79
N MET A 271 -11.37 7.03 -14.84
CA MET A 271 -10.09 6.43 -14.45
C MET A 271 -9.75 5.17 -15.25
N GLY A 272 -8.45 4.96 -15.46
CA GLY A 272 -7.91 3.70 -15.95
C GLY A 272 -6.39 3.70 -15.97
N SER A 273 -5.82 2.57 -16.35
CA SER A 273 -4.38 2.37 -16.48
C SER A 273 -3.92 2.21 -17.93
N SER A 274 -2.65 2.51 -18.23
CA SER A 274 -2.07 2.28 -19.57
C SER A 274 -2.86 3.02 -20.66
N MET A 275 -3.45 2.30 -21.62
CA MET A 275 -4.38 2.86 -22.60
C MET A 275 -5.64 3.44 -21.94
N GLY A 276 -6.14 2.83 -20.86
CA GLY A 276 -7.21 3.36 -20.02
C GLY A 276 -6.84 4.72 -19.39
N GLY A 277 -5.58 4.91 -19.00
CA GLY A 277 -5.07 6.19 -18.51
C GLY A 277 -5.00 7.25 -19.62
N LEU A 278 -4.58 6.84 -20.83
CA LEU A 278 -4.55 7.70 -22.02
C LEU A 278 -5.97 8.21 -22.37
N ILE A 279 -6.95 7.32 -22.44
CA ILE A 279 -8.33 7.69 -22.80
C ILE A 279 -9.03 8.48 -21.68
N SER A 280 -8.70 8.21 -20.41
CA SER A 280 -9.16 9.02 -19.27
C SER A 280 -8.67 10.47 -19.37
N GLN A 281 -7.40 10.68 -19.73
CA GLN A 281 -6.89 12.03 -20.02
C GLN A 281 -7.63 12.64 -21.21
N TYR A 282 -7.83 11.92 -22.30
CA TYR A 282 -8.59 12.46 -23.43
C TYR A 282 -9.99 12.91 -23.00
N ALA A 283 -10.68 12.10 -22.20
CA ALA A 283 -12.04 12.34 -21.75
C ALA A 283 -12.19 13.61 -20.89
N VAL A 284 -11.35 13.78 -19.86
CA VAL A 284 -11.43 14.95 -18.96
C VAL A 284 -11.09 16.26 -19.69
N PHE A 285 -10.19 16.22 -20.68
CA PHE A 285 -9.84 17.41 -21.47
C PHE A 285 -10.85 17.70 -22.60
N GLN A 286 -11.50 16.69 -23.14
CA GLN A 286 -12.50 16.86 -24.20
C GLN A 286 -13.89 17.21 -23.65
N TYR A 287 -14.28 16.62 -22.52
CA TYR A 287 -15.58 16.81 -21.87
C TYR A 287 -15.44 17.26 -20.40
N PRO A 288 -14.78 18.41 -20.11
CA PRO A 288 -14.57 18.88 -18.73
C PRO A 288 -15.88 19.27 -18.00
N ASN A 289 -16.96 19.50 -18.77
CA ASN A 289 -18.29 19.74 -18.22
C ASN A 289 -19.04 18.44 -17.86
N VAL A 290 -18.46 17.28 -18.19
CA VAL A 290 -18.99 15.96 -17.84
C VAL A 290 -18.09 15.30 -16.80
N PHE A 291 -16.78 15.25 -17.07
CA PHE A 291 -15.78 14.69 -16.15
C PHE A 291 -14.96 15.83 -15.56
N GLY A 292 -15.12 16.09 -14.26
CA GLY A 292 -14.33 17.09 -13.53
C GLY A 292 -13.16 16.49 -12.77
N LYS A 293 -12.99 15.16 -12.81
CA LYS A 293 -11.95 14.42 -12.11
C LYS A 293 -11.38 13.32 -13.02
N ALA A 294 -10.08 13.07 -12.95
CA ALA A 294 -9.48 11.94 -13.64
C ALA A 294 -8.33 11.29 -12.84
N GLY A 295 -8.36 9.96 -12.79
CA GLY A 295 -7.25 9.13 -12.34
C GLY A 295 -6.51 8.55 -13.53
N ILE A 296 -5.24 8.88 -13.69
CA ILE A 296 -4.45 8.63 -14.89
C ILE A 296 -3.24 7.78 -14.48
N PHE A 297 -3.42 6.46 -14.55
CA PHE A 297 -2.44 5.48 -14.06
C PHE A 297 -1.58 5.01 -15.24
N SER A 298 -0.26 5.10 -15.09
CA SER A 298 0.74 4.63 -16.06
C SER A 298 0.40 4.90 -17.53
N PRO A 299 0.01 6.13 -17.92
CA PRO A 299 -0.64 6.38 -19.20
C PRO A 299 0.27 6.12 -20.40
N SER A 300 -0.30 5.53 -21.45
CA SER A 300 0.39 5.21 -22.72
C SER A 300 0.59 6.44 -23.63
N PHE A 301 1.21 7.50 -23.12
CA PHE A 301 1.45 8.74 -23.90
C PHE A 301 2.39 8.59 -25.08
N TRP A 302 3.15 7.50 -25.12
CA TRP A 302 3.95 7.11 -26.27
C TRP A 302 3.13 6.80 -27.52
N PHE A 303 1.80 6.67 -27.41
CA PHE A 303 0.93 6.22 -28.50
C PHE A 303 0.84 7.22 -29.66
N SER A 304 0.94 8.52 -29.38
CA SER A 304 0.87 9.56 -30.41
C SER A 304 1.49 10.88 -29.98
N ASP A 305 2.33 11.46 -30.84
CA ASP A 305 2.90 12.80 -30.63
C ASP A 305 1.82 13.92 -30.61
N LYS A 306 0.58 13.61 -31.02
CA LYS A 306 -0.56 14.55 -31.02
C LYS A 306 -1.18 14.75 -29.63
N ILE A 307 -0.80 13.95 -28.63
CA ILE A 307 -1.33 14.03 -27.26
C ILE A 307 -0.95 15.36 -26.59
N ILE A 308 0.32 15.77 -26.71
CA ILE A 308 0.82 17.03 -26.16
C ILE A 308 0.11 18.24 -26.77
N PRO A 309 0.05 18.42 -28.11
CA PRO A 309 -0.69 19.51 -28.73
C PRO A 309 -2.16 19.55 -28.35
N PHE A 310 -2.82 18.39 -28.28
CA PHE A 310 -4.22 18.30 -27.86
C PHE A 310 -4.40 18.80 -26.43
N THR A 311 -3.59 18.29 -25.50
CA THR A 311 -3.63 18.67 -24.07
C THR A 311 -3.46 20.18 -23.93
N LYS A 312 -2.42 20.76 -24.55
CA LYS A 312 -2.20 22.22 -24.57
C LYS A 312 -3.42 23.01 -25.05
N SER A 313 -4.07 22.55 -26.12
CA SER A 313 -5.25 23.22 -26.69
C SER A 313 -6.51 23.15 -25.81
N ARG A 314 -6.51 22.32 -24.76
CA ARG A 314 -7.67 22.04 -23.90
C ARG A 314 -7.48 22.44 -22.44
N ILE A 315 -6.25 22.68 -21.97
CA ILE A 315 -5.94 23.09 -20.58
C ILE A 315 -6.87 24.19 -20.07
N ALA A 316 -7.05 25.27 -20.85
CA ALA A 316 -7.89 26.39 -20.43
C ALA A 316 -9.35 25.99 -20.16
N LYS A 317 -9.87 24.99 -20.89
CA LYS A 317 -11.23 24.45 -20.69
C LYS A 317 -11.31 23.50 -19.50
N ALA A 318 -10.26 22.73 -19.26
CA ALA A 318 -10.17 21.74 -18.19
C ALA A 318 -9.58 22.28 -16.88
N LYS A 319 -9.31 23.59 -16.76
CA LYS A 319 -8.61 24.22 -15.63
C LYS A 319 -9.20 23.96 -14.23
N ASN A 320 -10.48 23.61 -14.16
CA ASN A 320 -11.18 23.33 -12.89
C ASN A 320 -11.21 21.83 -12.56
N SER A 321 -10.66 20.97 -13.42
CA SER A 321 -10.67 19.52 -13.23
C SER A 321 -9.57 19.10 -12.25
N LYS A 322 -9.82 18.10 -11.39
CA LYS A 322 -8.77 17.48 -10.55
C LYS A 322 -8.14 16.31 -11.31
N LEU A 323 -6.82 16.30 -11.44
CA LEU A 323 -6.06 15.30 -12.18
C LEU A 323 -5.07 14.61 -11.23
N TYR A 324 -5.16 13.29 -11.12
CA TYR A 324 -4.23 12.47 -10.36
C TYR A 324 -3.44 11.58 -11.32
N TYR A 325 -2.14 11.80 -11.40
CA TYR A 325 -1.22 11.04 -12.24
C TYR A 325 -0.36 10.12 -11.37
N VAL A 326 -0.22 8.86 -11.76
CA VAL A 326 0.70 7.95 -11.09
C VAL A 326 1.41 7.06 -12.10
N MET A 327 2.70 6.81 -11.87
CA MET A 327 3.56 5.98 -12.72
C MET A 327 4.62 5.30 -11.86
N GLY A 328 4.95 4.06 -12.15
CA GLY A 328 6.10 3.37 -11.58
C GLY A 328 7.41 3.79 -12.26
N GLU A 329 8.47 4.03 -11.50
CA GLU A 329 9.78 4.39 -12.07
C GLU A 329 10.48 3.23 -12.78
N LYS A 330 10.06 1.98 -12.53
CA LYS A 330 10.57 0.79 -13.23
C LYS A 330 9.79 0.49 -14.52
N GLU A 331 8.84 1.33 -14.90
CA GLU A 331 8.13 1.19 -16.16
C GLU A 331 9.04 1.52 -17.35
N GLY A 332 9.04 0.64 -18.35
CA GLY A 332 10.01 0.67 -19.44
C GLY A 332 9.80 1.78 -20.48
N GLY A 333 10.82 1.97 -21.32
CA GLY A 333 10.80 2.91 -22.44
C GLY A 333 10.77 4.38 -22.01
N ASN A 334 10.07 5.21 -22.79
CA ASN A 334 9.92 6.66 -22.53
C ASN A 334 8.68 6.99 -21.70
N MET A 335 8.00 6.01 -21.07
CA MET A 335 6.71 6.24 -20.39
C MET A 335 6.80 7.28 -19.28
N VAL A 336 7.79 7.13 -18.39
CA VAL A 336 8.07 8.09 -17.31
C VAL A 336 8.33 9.48 -17.88
N ILE A 337 9.17 9.58 -18.92
CA ILE A 337 9.54 10.83 -19.57
C ILE A 337 8.32 11.50 -20.22
N ASP A 338 7.45 10.72 -20.88
CA ASP A 338 6.28 11.25 -21.56
C ASP A 338 5.22 11.75 -20.57
N MET A 339 5.06 11.08 -19.42
CA MET A 339 4.23 11.60 -18.34
C MET A 339 4.83 12.89 -17.74
N GLN A 340 6.14 12.92 -17.48
CA GLN A 340 6.83 14.13 -17.01
C GLN A 340 6.63 15.32 -17.96
N LYS A 341 6.68 15.11 -19.28
CA LYS A 341 6.40 16.17 -20.26
C LYS A 341 4.98 16.70 -20.13
N ILE A 342 3.98 15.83 -19.95
CA ILE A 342 2.58 16.25 -19.76
C ILE A 342 2.43 17.05 -18.46
N ILE A 343 2.96 16.56 -17.34
CA ILE A 343 2.94 17.29 -16.06
C ILE A 343 3.57 18.67 -16.21
N HIS A 344 4.78 18.74 -16.79
CA HIS A 344 5.47 20.00 -17.03
C HIS A 344 4.64 20.96 -17.90
N ILE A 345 3.92 20.45 -18.90
CA ILE A 345 3.02 21.26 -19.73
C ILE A 345 1.84 21.81 -18.91
N LEU A 346 1.25 21.01 -18.02
CA LEU A 346 0.16 21.47 -17.16
C LEU A 346 0.65 22.58 -16.21
N GLU A 347 1.80 22.39 -15.58
CA GLU A 347 2.41 23.35 -14.67
C GLU A 347 2.76 24.67 -15.38
N THR A 348 3.45 24.60 -16.52
CA THR A 348 3.86 25.79 -17.30
C THR A 348 2.70 26.56 -17.92
N ASN A 349 1.52 25.94 -18.04
CA ASN A 349 0.30 26.60 -18.50
C ASN A 349 -0.64 26.97 -17.33
N ASN A 350 -0.10 27.12 -16.12
CA ASN A 350 -0.80 27.57 -14.91
C ASN A 350 -2.01 26.70 -14.52
N PHE A 351 -1.93 25.38 -14.74
CA PHE A 351 -2.90 24.47 -14.14
C PHE A 351 -2.78 24.53 -12.61
N SER A 352 -3.91 24.55 -11.89
CA SER A 352 -3.87 24.75 -10.44
C SER A 352 -3.14 23.59 -9.75
N LYS A 353 -2.15 23.90 -8.91
CA LYS A 353 -1.44 22.92 -8.08
C LYS A 353 -2.37 22.19 -7.10
N THR A 354 -3.47 22.82 -6.68
CA THR A 354 -4.47 22.18 -5.82
C THR A 354 -5.29 21.11 -6.57
N ASN A 355 -5.29 21.18 -7.91
CA ASN A 355 -6.06 20.31 -8.78
C ASN A 355 -5.15 19.37 -9.58
N LEU A 356 -3.85 19.33 -9.31
CA LEU A 356 -2.90 18.45 -9.97
C LEU A 356 -2.07 17.72 -8.93
N ASN A 357 -2.17 16.40 -8.92
CA ASN A 357 -1.27 15.53 -8.17
C ASN A 357 -0.55 14.61 -9.16
N SER A 358 0.74 14.40 -8.95
CA SER A 358 1.56 13.48 -9.74
C SER A 358 2.52 12.71 -8.84
N LYS A 359 2.52 11.38 -8.94
CA LYS A 359 3.37 10.48 -8.17
C LYS A 359 4.20 9.60 -9.09
N PHE A 360 5.50 9.48 -8.80
CA PHE A 360 6.41 8.53 -9.43
C PHE A 360 6.88 7.54 -8.36
N ALA A 361 6.41 6.29 -8.44
CA ALA A 361 6.66 5.28 -7.42
C ALA A 361 7.96 4.51 -7.73
N PRO A 362 9.02 4.59 -6.89
CA PRO A 362 10.35 4.05 -7.24
C PRO A 362 10.39 2.55 -7.56
N ASN A 363 9.46 1.78 -6.99
CA ASN A 363 9.37 0.34 -7.20
C ASN A 363 8.19 -0.09 -8.07
N GLY A 364 7.37 0.86 -8.54
CA GLY A 364 6.18 0.56 -9.35
C GLY A 364 6.57 0.00 -10.72
N THR A 365 5.82 -0.99 -11.18
CA THR A 365 5.93 -1.62 -12.50
C THR A 365 4.59 -1.51 -13.24
N HIS A 366 4.56 -1.85 -14.54
CA HIS A 366 3.35 -1.72 -15.37
C HIS A 366 2.38 -2.90 -15.12
N SER A 367 1.74 -2.93 -13.94
CA SER A 367 0.92 -4.06 -13.48
C SER A 367 -0.33 -3.66 -12.70
N GLU A 368 -1.33 -4.54 -12.70
CA GLU A 368 -2.56 -4.39 -11.92
C GLU A 368 -2.28 -4.31 -10.41
N ALA A 369 -1.32 -5.10 -9.92
CA ALA A 369 -0.92 -5.07 -8.51
C ALA A 369 -0.39 -3.70 -8.09
N PHE A 370 0.40 -3.04 -8.95
CA PHE A 370 0.85 -1.68 -8.73
C PHE A 370 -0.32 -0.70 -8.73
N TRP A 371 -1.18 -0.73 -9.75
CA TRP A 371 -2.30 0.22 -9.84
C TRP A 371 -3.30 0.06 -8.70
N ARG A 372 -3.59 -1.18 -8.29
CA ARG A 372 -4.34 -1.49 -7.06
C ARG A 372 -3.72 -0.83 -5.84
N SER A 373 -2.41 -0.98 -5.64
CA SER A 373 -1.72 -0.41 -4.47
C SER A 373 -1.77 1.12 -4.42
N GLU A 374 -1.97 1.76 -5.57
CA GLU A 374 -2.04 3.21 -5.73
C GLU A 374 -3.49 3.75 -5.74
N PHE A 375 -4.49 2.87 -5.86
CA PHE A 375 -5.89 3.23 -6.01
C PHE A 375 -6.44 3.97 -4.78
N GLU A 376 -6.17 3.46 -3.56
CA GLU A 376 -6.64 4.05 -2.30
C GLU A 376 -6.21 5.52 -2.17
N GLU A 377 -4.92 5.80 -2.35
CA GLU A 377 -4.38 7.16 -2.27
C GLU A 377 -5.00 8.09 -3.33
N ALA A 378 -5.13 7.61 -4.57
CA ALA A 378 -5.72 8.38 -5.66
C ALA A 378 -7.18 8.77 -5.39
N ILE A 379 -7.99 7.83 -4.89
CA ILE A 379 -9.40 8.05 -4.62
C ILE A 379 -9.59 9.00 -3.44
N LEU A 380 -8.81 8.85 -2.37
CA LEU A 380 -8.84 9.75 -1.23
C LEU A 380 -8.48 11.18 -1.62
N TRP A 381 -7.52 11.37 -2.51
CA TRP A 381 -7.17 12.70 -3.01
C TRP A 381 -8.24 13.27 -3.97
N LEU A 382 -8.73 12.45 -4.92
CA LEU A 382 -9.71 12.88 -5.92
C LEU A 382 -11.05 13.29 -5.29
N PHE A 383 -11.50 12.54 -4.28
CA PHE A 383 -12.77 12.74 -3.60
C PHE A 383 -12.63 13.23 -2.15
N SER A 384 -11.53 13.92 -1.83
CA SER A 384 -11.28 14.43 -0.48
C SER A 384 -12.42 15.27 0.09
N GLU A 385 -13.14 16.03 -0.74
CA GLU A 385 -14.32 16.80 -0.34
C GLU A 385 -15.58 15.95 -0.02
N ASN A 386 -15.56 14.67 -0.36
CA ASN A 386 -16.64 13.72 -0.11
C ASN A 386 -16.36 12.79 1.09
N ILE A 387 -15.15 12.86 1.65
CA ILE A 387 -14.81 12.23 2.92
C ILE A 387 -15.61 12.94 4.00
N GLN A 388 -16.55 12.21 4.61
CA GLN A 388 -17.19 12.69 5.83
C GLN A 388 -16.15 12.50 6.93
N GLN A 389 -15.78 13.57 7.65
CA GLN A 389 -15.23 13.42 8.99
C GLN A 389 -16.31 12.77 9.86
N LYS A 390 -16.52 11.47 9.67
CA LYS A 390 -17.22 10.67 10.64
C LYS A 390 -16.25 10.62 11.81
N ASN A 391 -16.66 11.15 12.96
CA ASN A 391 -16.22 10.56 14.22
C ASN A 391 -16.67 9.12 14.15
N ILE A 392 -15.78 8.25 13.71
CA ILE A 392 -16.11 6.87 13.44
C ILE A 392 -16.33 6.19 14.78
N ASP A 393 -17.60 6.09 15.17
CA ASP A 393 -18.08 5.16 16.19
C ASP A 393 -18.15 3.74 15.56
N LEU A 394 -17.10 3.31 14.85
CA LEU A 394 -16.86 1.89 14.65
C LEU A 394 -16.45 1.41 16.02
N LYS A 395 -17.39 0.93 16.84
CA LYS A 395 -17.02 0.16 18.01
C LYS A 395 -16.28 -1.08 17.49
N PRO A 396 -14.95 -1.21 17.69
CA PRO A 396 -14.29 -2.45 17.33
C PRO A 396 -15.01 -3.58 18.06
N MET A 397 -15.35 -4.66 17.35
CA MET A 397 -15.94 -5.83 18.00
C MET A 397 -14.80 -6.71 18.52
N MET A 398 -14.58 -6.66 19.84
CA MET A 398 -13.69 -7.59 20.54
C MET A 398 -14.29 -8.99 20.54
N LYS A 399 -13.60 -9.95 19.95
CA LYS A 399 -14.00 -11.37 19.92
C LYS A 399 -13.04 -12.21 20.76
N GLU A 400 -13.57 -13.22 21.44
CA GLU A 400 -12.73 -14.15 22.20
C GLU A 400 -11.86 -14.99 21.26
N VAL A 401 -10.57 -15.12 21.59
CA VAL A 401 -9.59 -15.93 20.85
C VAL A 401 -9.47 -17.27 21.53
N THR A 402 -10.20 -18.27 21.03
CA THR A 402 -10.19 -19.63 21.60
C THR A 402 -9.00 -20.48 21.14
N THR A 403 -8.23 -20.00 20.17
CA THR A 403 -7.09 -20.71 19.57
C THR A 403 -5.76 -20.38 20.22
N ALA A 404 -5.70 -19.34 21.07
CA ALA A 404 -4.47 -18.92 21.74
C ALA A 404 -4.09 -19.92 22.84
N LYS A 405 -2.79 -20.23 22.95
CA LYS A 405 -2.23 -21.09 23.99
C LYS A 405 -1.89 -20.29 25.25
N LEU A 406 -2.90 -20.02 26.06
CA LEU A 406 -2.74 -19.32 27.33
C LEU A 406 -2.48 -20.29 28.48
N ALA A 407 -1.65 -19.90 29.45
CA ALA A 407 -1.55 -20.57 30.73
C ALA A 407 -2.74 -20.27 31.65
N SER A 408 -3.36 -19.08 31.52
CA SER A 408 -4.56 -18.73 32.28
C SER A 408 -5.34 -17.57 31.67
N GLY A 409 -6.58 -17.37 32.14
CA GLY A 409 -7.44 -16.29 31.69
C GLY A 409 -8.03 -16.53 30.30
N LYS A 410 -8.43 -15.44 29.65
CA LYS A 410 -8.94 -15.45 28.28
C LYS A 410 -8.49 -14.20 27.54
N LEU A 411 -8.43 -14.29 26.22
CA LEU A 411 -7.96 -13.23 25.35
C LEU A 411 -9.08 -12.76 24.43
N MET A 412 -9.33 -11.46 24.43
CA MET A 412 -10.24 -10.80 23.49
C MET A 412 -9.41 -10.10 22.42
N ARG A 413 -9.84 -10.09 21.16
CA ARG A 413 -9.08 -9.51 20.03
C ARG A 413 -9.99 -8.69 19.11
N ALA A 414 -9.49 -7.54 18.68
CA ALA A 414 -9.94 -6.80 17.51
C ALA A 414 -8.78 -6.76 16.50
N VAL A 415 -8.95 -7.36 15.32
CA VAL A 415 -7.87 -7.54 14.31
C VAL A 415 -7.51 -6.24 13.59
N ASP A 416 -8.47 -5.32 13.48
CA ASP A 416 -8.29 -4.00 12.86
C ASP A 416 -8.95 -2.93 13.73
N PHE A 417 -8.38 -2.66 14.90
CA PHE A 417 -8.87 -1.58 15.73
C PHE A 417 -8.74 -0.26 14.94
N PRO A 418 -9.84 0.44 14.64
CA PRO A 418 -9.82 1.62 13.79
C PRO A 418 -9.21 2.82 14.53
N SER A 419 -8.54 3.70 13.80
CA SER A 419 -7.97 4.92 14.36
C SER A 419 -7.98 6.04 13.32
N ASN A 420 -8.22 7.27 13.78
CA ASN A 420 -8.05 8.48 12.99
C ASN A 420 -6.61 9.00 13.00
N TYR A 421 -5.79 8.52 13.94
CA TYR A 421 -4.43 9.01 14.17
C TYR A 421 -3.37 8.09 13.58
N VAL A 422 -3.59 6.78 13.60
CA VAL A 422 -2.61 5.81 13.12
C VAL A 422 -3.24 4.74 12.24
N LYS A 423 -2.42 3.95 11.55
CA LYS A 423 -2.92 2.78 10.82
C LYS A 423 -3.66 1.82 11.78
N PRO A 424 -4.81 1.26 11.35
CA PRO A 424 -5.50 0.21 12.09
C PRO A 424 -4.55 -0.92 12.46
N ARG A 425 -4.75 -1.50 13.64
CA ARG A 425 -3.87 -2.53 14.19
C ARG A 425 -4.63 -3.48 15.09
N THR A 426 -4.09 -4.68 15.26
CA THR A 426 -4.62 -5.62 16.23
C THR A 426 -4.47 -5.09 17.64
N VAL A 427 -5.55 -5.13 18.42
CA VAL A 427 -5.53 -4.90 19.86
C VAL A 427 -6.13 -6.12 20.54
N GLU A 428 -5.45 -6.59 21.57
CA GLU A 428 -5.95 -7.67 22.41
C GLU A 428 -6.13 -7.23 23.86
N VAL A 429 -7.04 -7.87 24.56
CA VAL A 429 -7.29 -7.66 25.98
C VAL A 429 -7.27 -9.00 26.68
N TRP A 430 -6.26 -9.21 27.52
CA TRP A 430 -6.21 -10.36 28.39
C TRP A 430 -6.99 -10.09 29.68
N LEU A 431 -7.86 -11.03 30.01
CA LEU A 431 -8.72 -11.00 31.18
C LEU A 431 -8.34 -12.17 32.10
N PRO A 432 -8.16 -11.94 33.41
CA PRO A 432 -7.83 -13.03 34.34
C PRO A 432 -8.98 -14.03 34.45
N THR A 433 -8.68 -15.26 34.87
CA THR A 433 -9.68 -16.36 34.98
C THR A 433 -10.88 -15.98 35.87
N ASN A 434 -10.66 -15.14 36.88
CA ASN A 434 -11.69 -14.65 37.79
C ASN A 434 -12.32 -13.31 37.34
N TYR A 435 -12.18 -12.92 36.07
CA TYR A 435 -12.72 -11.67 35.56
C TYR A 435 -14.25 -11.59 35.75
N SER A 436 -14.71 -10.47 36.33
CA SER A 436 -16.13 -10.18 36.50
C SER A 436 -16.43 -8.75 36.06
N ALA A 437 -17.50 -8.57 35.29
CA ALA A 437 -17.96 -7.23 34.89
C ALA A 437 -18.39 -6.34 36.08
N THR A 438 -18.64 -6.93 37.25
CA THR A 438 -19.04 -6.20 38.48
C THR A 438 -17.86 -5.75 39.35
N LYS A 439 -16.64 -6.24 39.06
CA LYS A 439 -15.40 -5.84 39.76
C LYS A 439 -14.61 -4.90 38.86
N LYS A 440 -14.01 -3.85 39.43
CA LYS A 440 -13.13 -2.94 38.68
C LYS A 440 -11.66 -3.35 38.78
N TYR A 441 -10.97 -3.38 37.65
CA TYR A 441 -9.59 -3.83 37.49
C TYR A 441 -8.66 -2.66 37.15
N ASN A 442 -7.42 -2.70 37.62
CA ASN A 442 -6.38 -1.82 37.07
C ASN A 442 -6.09 -2.21 35.61
N VAL A 443 -5.46 -1.32 34.83
CA VAL A 443 -5.17 -1.57 33.41
C VAL A 443 -3.70 -1.35 33.13
N VAL A 444 -3.07 -2.32 32.45
CA VAL A 444 -1.71 -2.17 31.92
C VAL A 444 -1.76 -2.22 30.40
N TYR A 445 -1.46 -1.10 29.74
CA TYR A 445 -1.29 -1.02 28.30
C TYR A 445 0.12 -1.49 27.93
N MET A 446 0.24 -2.53 27.12
CA MET A 446 1.52 -3.15 26.76
C MET A 446 1.75 -3.12 25.25
N HIS A 447 2.93 -2.67 24.85
CA HIS A 447 3.34 -2.62 23.45
C HIS A 447 3.89 -3.95 22.95
N ASP A 448 3.91 -4.10 21.62
CA ASP A 448 4.33 -5.32 20.94
C ASP A 448 3.47 -6.52 21.34
N GLY A 449 2.15 -6.27 21.36
CA GLY A 449 1.12 -7.21 21.80
C GLY A 449 1.24 -8.60 21.19
N GLN A 450 1.74 -8.68 19.95
CA GLN A 450 1.97 -9.93 19.24
C GLN A 450 2.92 -10.90 19.94
N ASN A 451 3.76 -10.43 20.87
CA ASN A 451 4.77 -11.24 21.55
C ASN A 451 4.39 -11.56 23.01
N LEU A 452 3.18 -11.23 23.47
CA LEU A 452 2.88 -11.25 24.90
C LEU A 452 2.40 -12.60 25.45
N PHE A 453 1.60 -13.35 24.68
CA PHE A 453 0.77 -14.44 25.23
C PHE A 453 0.89 -15.81 24.55
N ASP A 454 1.35 -15.89 23.30
CA ASP A 454 1.43 -17.19 22.60
C ASP A 454 2.64 -17.27 21.67
N ALA A 455 3.71 -17.87 22.18
CA ALA A 455 4.96 -18.11 21.47
C ALA A 455 4.77 -18.88 20.16
N THR A 456 3.70 -19.67 19.99
CA THR A 456 3.50 -20.44 18.74
C THR A 456 3.04 -19.59 17.56
N THR A 457 2.67 -18.33 17.83
CA THR A 457 2.28 -17.36 16.82
C THR A 457 3.37 -16.31 16.55
N THR A 458 4.47 -16.34 17.30
CA THR A 458 5.56 -15.36 17.15
C THR A 458 6.62 -15.85 16.17
N TRP A 459 7.24 -14.90 15.47
CA TRP A 459 8.25 -15.20 14.44
C TRP A 459 9.50 -15.91 15.00
N ASN A 460 9.82 -15.71 16.28
CA ASN A 460 10.99 -16.27 16.95
C ASN A 460 10.67 -17.41 17.93
N ASN A 461 9.41 -17.84 18.03
CA ASN A 461 8.92 -18.83 18.99
C ASN A 461 9.20 -18.45 20.47
N GLN A 462 9.19 -17.15 20.79
CA GLN A 462 9.32 -16.63 22.15
C GLN A 462 8.12 -15.76 22.52
N GLU A 463 7.88 -15.61 23.83
CA GLU A 463 6.84 -14.75 24.38
C GLU A 463 7.27 -14.17 25.74
N TRP A 464 6.51 -13.19 26.23
CA TRP A 464 6.76 -12.53 27.52
C TRP A 464 6.16 -13.25 28.73
N LYS A 465 5.24 -14.20 28.52
CA LYS A 465 4.52 -14.91 29.59
C LYS A 465 3.77 -13.98 30.53
N ILE A 466 3.04 -13.05 29.91
CA ILE A 466 2.27 -12.05 30.63
C ILE A 466 1.20 -12.74 31.48
N ASP A 467 0.45 -13.67 30.91
CA ASP A 467 -0.66 -14.34 31.57
C ASP A 467 -0.21 -15.26 32.71
N GLU A 468 0.92 -15.99 32.56
CA GLU A 468 1.52 -16.75 33.66
C GLU A 468 1.90 -15.85 34.83
N THR A 469 2.63 -14.77 34.54
CA THR A 469 3.18 -13.89 35.57
C THR A 469 2.06 -13.11 36.25
N ALA A 470 1.13 -12.57 35.48
CA ALA A 470 -0.02 -11.83 35.98
C ALA A 470 -0.90 -12.70 36.89
N ALA A 471 -1.28 -13.89 36.42
CA ALA A 471 -2.13 -14.79 37.21
C ALA A 471 -1.43 -15.28 38.47
N LYS A 472 -0.13 -15.61 38.39
CA LYS A 472 0.65 -16.00 39.57
C LYS A 472 0.65 -14.88 40.62
N LEU A 473 0.97 -13.64 40.23
CA LEU A 473 1.05 -12.52 41.17
C LEU A 473 -0.32 -12.16 41.78
N MET A 474 -1.40 -12.24 40.99
CA MET A 474 -2.76 -12.01 41.50
C MET A 474 -3.20 -13.12 42.45
N ASN A 475 -2.93 -14.38 42.12
CA ASN A 475 -3.25 -15.52 42.98
C ASN A 475 -2.46 -15.51 44.30
N GLU A 476 -1.22 -15.02 44.27
CA GLU A 476 -0.39 -14.81 45.46
C GLU A 476 -0.76 -13.54 46.25
N GLY A 477 -1.70 -12.72 45.76
CA GLY A 477 -2.12 -11.48 46.41
C GLY A 477 -1.05 -10.38 46.44
N LYS A 478 -0.02 -10.47 45.60
CA LYS A 478 1.10 -9.52 45.54
C LYS A 478 0.74 -8.22 44.82
N VAL A 479 -0.24 -8.29 43.92
CA VAL A 479 -0.71 -7.17 43.12
C VAL A 479 -2.24 -7.06 43.17
N HIS A 480 -2.76 -5.86 42.96
CA HIS A 480 -4.18 -5.68 42.68
C HIS A 480 -4.59 -6.38 41.39
N ASP A 481 -5.83 -6.87 41.30
CA ASP A 481 -6.32 -7.43 40.05
C ASP A 481 -6.27 -6.41 38.91
N PHE A 482 -5.83 -6.88 37.74
CA PHE A 482 -5.64 -6.05 36.56
C PHE A 482 -5.95 -6.81 35.27
N ILE A 483 -6.19 -6.06 34.21
CA ILE A 483 -6.25 -6.55 32.83
C ILE A 483 -5.05 -6.01 32.05
N VAL A 484 -4.70 -6.68 30.96
CA VAL A 484 -3.62 -6.24 30.06
C VAL A 484 -4.21 -5.92 28.69
N VAL A 485 -3.97 -4.71 28.20
CA VAL A 485 -4.32 -4.28 26.84
C VAL A 485 -3.06 -4.36 25.99
N ALA A 486 -3.00 -5.34 25.11
CA ALA A 486 -1.86 -5.63 24.26
C ALA A 486 -2.04 -4.98 22.89
N ILE A 487 -1.15 -4.03 22.56
CA ILE A 487 -1.23 -3.24 21.32
C ILE A 487 -0.19 -3.77 20.35
N TYR A 488 -0.62 -4.30 19.20
CA TYR A 488 0.30 -4.77 18.18
C TYR A 488 1.01 -3.59 17.52
N SER A 489 2.28 -3.78 17.18
CA SER A 489 2.98 -2.82 16.33
C SER A 489 2.49 -2.91 14.90
N ALA A 490 2.27 -1.77 14.23
CA ALA A 490 1.92 -1.76 12.82
C ALA A 490 3.13 -2.20 11.94
N PRO A 491 2.93 -3.13 10.98
CA PRO A 491 4.00 -3.59 10.10
C PRO A 491 4.69 -2.43 9.38
N GLY A 492 6.02 -2.37 9.47
CA GLY A 492 6.84 -1.34 8.83
C GLY A 492 6.79 0.06 9.48
N LEU A 493 6.00 0.25 10.55
CA LEU A 493 5.85 1.55 11.23
C LEU A 493 6.27 1.54 12.70
N ARG A 494 6.64 0.39 13.27
CA ARG A 494 6.99 0.24 14.69
C ARG A 494 7.97 1.31 15.17
N TRP A 495 8.99 1.63 14.38
CA TRP A 495 9.99 2.60 14.79
C TRP A 495 9.42 4.03 14.80
N GLN A 496 8.69 4.41 13.75
CA GLN A 496 8.07 5.72 13.59
C GLN A 496 7.02 5.97 14.67
N ASP A 497 6.21 4.96 15.00
CA ASP A 497 5.17 5.03 16.04
C ASP A 497 5.74 5.09 17.46
N TYR A 498 6.91 4.47 17.72
CA TYR A 498 7.43 4.33 19.08
C TYR A 498 8.56 5.31 19.42
N PHE A 499 9.11 6.03 18.44
CA PHE A 499 10.13 7.02 18.73
C PHE A 499 9.52 8.25 19.43
N PRO A 500 10.13 8.77 20.52
CA PRO A 500 9.68 10.00 21.19
C PRO A 500 9.85 11.22 20.26
N GLN A 501 8.82 11.52 19.47
CA GLN A 501 8.90 12.48 18.36
C GLN A 501 9.48 13.84 18.77
N LYS A 502 9.04 14.39 19.90
CA LYS A 502 9.53 15.69 20.40
C LYS A 502 10.99 15.68 20.82
N ALA A 503 11.56 14.53 21.21
CA ALA A 503 12.98 14.43 21.56
C ALA A 503 13.88 14.80 20.37
N PHE A 504 13.45 14.58 19.12
CA PHE A 504 14.24 14.98 17.96
C PHE A 504 14.48 16.50 17.90
N GLY A 505 13.56 17.30 18.45
CA GLY A 505 13.66 18.76 18.53
C GLY A 505 14.73 19.29 19.48
N TYR A 506 15.23 18.45 20.39
CA TYR A 506 16.30 18.81 21.33
C TYR A 506 17.69 18.76 20.69
N MET A 507 17.81 18.15 19.51
CA MET A 507 19.05 18.20 18.73
C MET A 507 19.21 19.56 18.04
N ASN A 508 20.45 20.05 17.93
CA ASN A 508 20.73 21.23 17.13
C ASN A 508 20.40 20.99 15.63
N ALA A 509 20.15 22.08 14.89
CA ALA A 509 19.70 22.00 13.50
C ALA A 509 20.68 21.24 12.59
N THR A 510 21.99 21.44 12.77
CA THR A 510 23.04 20.76 11.98
C THR A 510 22.96 19.25 12.15
N THR A 511 22.88 18.77 13.39
CA THR A 511 22.75 17.34 13.70
C THR A 511 21.45 16.75 13.13
N GLN A 512 20.34 17.48 13.21
CA GLN A 512 19.09 17.02 12.60
C GLN A 512 19.21 16.87 11.08
N GLU A 513 19.86 17.82 10.40
CA GLU A 513 20.09 17.77 8.94
C GLU A 513 20.99 16.61 8.54
N GLU A 514 22.06 16.35 9.28
CA GLU A 514 22.97 15.21 9.05
C GLU A 514 22.25 13.85 9.19
N ILE A 515 21.41 13.71 10.21
CA ILE A 515 20.60 12.51 10.41
C ILE A 515 19.59 12.36 9.26
N ARG A 516 18.91 13.43 8.86
CA ARG A 516 17.98 13.41 7.71
C ARG A 516 18.68 13.01 6.42
N ALA A 517 19.86 13.55 6.15
CA ALA A 517 20.66 13.21 4.97
C ALA A 517 21.08 11.73 4.98
N THR A 518 21.55 11.23 6.12
CA THR A 518 22.00 9.85 6.29
C THR A 518 20.84 8.85 6.16
N SER A 519 19.69 9.13 6.79
CA SER A 519 18.50 8.30 6.69
C SER A 519 17.97 8.25 5.26
N LYS A 520 17.94 9.39 4.55
CA LYS A 520 17.57 9.44 3.14
C LYS A 520 18.50 8.58 2.27
N LYS A 521 19.81 8.61 2.52
CA LYS A 521 20.79 7.76 1.81
C LYS A 521 20.55 6.27 2.05
N ASN A 522 20.08 5.91 3.24
CA ASN A 522 19.83 4.53 3.65
C ASN A 522 18.38 4.07 3.40
N ASN A 523 17.57 4.84 2.67
CA ASN A 523 16.14 4.57 2.43
C ASN A 523 15.34 4.34 3.73
N PHE A 524 15.71 5.06 4.80
CA PHE A 524 15.02 5.02 6.09
C PHE A 524 14.17 6.29 6.28
N SER A 525 12.89 6.11 6.64
CA SER A 525 11.98 7.23 6.88
C SER A 525 12.11 7.76 8.31
N LEU A 526 12.31 9.08 8.43
CA LEU A 526 12.26 9.84 9.70
C LEU A 526 10.93 10.58 9.88
N GLU A 527 9.87 10.13 9.22
CA GLU A 527 8.51 10.60 9.48
C GLU A 527 8.05 9.99 10.81
N PHE A 528 8.38 10.66 11.90
CA PHE A 528 7.95 10.28 13.24
C PHE A 528 6.43 10.37 13.37
N ASN A 529 5.84 9.40 14.06
CA ASN A 529 4.41 9.27 14.27
C ASN A 529 4.06 9.05 15.75
N GLY A 530 5.02 9.30 16.65
CA GLY A 530 4.88 9.02 18.08
C GLY A 530 3.75 9.81 18.72
N ASP A 531 3.56 11.08 18.36
CA ASP A 531 2.51 11.92 18.95
C ASP A 531 1.11 11.42 18.57
N ASP A 532 0.90 11.07 17.31
CA ASP A 532 -0.37 10.55 16.82
C ASP A 532 -0.63 9.12 17.33
N TYR A 533 0.42 8.31 17.49
CA TYR A 533 0.30 7.02 18.18
C TYR A 533 -0.15 7.18 19.64
N LEU A 534 0.37 8.17 20.37
CA LEU A 534 -0.12 8.44 21.72
C LEU A 534 -1.56 8.94 21.74
N LYS A 535 -1.99 9.78 20.79
CA LYS A 535 -3.41 10.19 20.67
C LYS A 535 -4.31 9.00 20.40
N PHE A 536 -3.90 8.06 19.54
CA PHE A 536 -4.61 6.80 19.37
C PHE A 536 -4.80 6.08 20.71
N LEU A 537 -3.75 5.98 21.53
CA LEU A 537 -3.86 5.31 22.83
C LEU A 537 -4.81 6.03 23.78
N THR A 538 -4.71 7.36 23.86
CA THR A 538 -5.36 8.17 24.91
C THR A 538 -6.75 8.65 24.54
N GLU A 539 -6.99 8.97 23.27
CA GLU A 539 -8.25 9.54 22.79
C GLU A 539 -9.18 8.50 22.15
N GLU A 540 -8.65 7.36 21.71
CA GLU A 540 -9.45 6.33 21.02
C GLU A 540 -9.46 5.00 21.80
N LEU A 541 -8.29 4.42 22.04
CA LEU A 541 -8.19 3.08 22.63
C LEU A 541 -8.61 3.04 24.10
N LYS A 542 -8.03 3.91 24.96
CA LYS A 542 -8.37 3.91 26.40
C LYS A 542 -9.87 4.16 26.64
N PRO A 543 -10.53 5.16 26.01
CA PRO A 543 -11.97 5.34 26.15
C PRO A 543 -12.79 4.12 25.73
N TYR A 544 -12.39 3.44 24.65
CA TYR A 544 -13.04 2.19 24.23
C TYR A 544 -12.88 1.09 25.28
N ILE A 545 -11.67 0.89 25.82
CA ILE A 545 -11.38 -0.11 26.84
C ILE A 545 -12.20 0.17 28.10
N ASP A 546 -12.26 1.42 28.54
CA ASP A 546 -13.01 1.84 29.73
C ASP A 546 -14.53 1.68 29.57
N GLN A 547 -15.05 1.82 28.34
CA GLN A 547 -16.45 1.56 28.02
C GLN A 547 -16.77 0.07 27.93
N THR A 548 -15.82 -0.75 27.49
CA THR A 548 -16.05 -2.17 27.13
C THR A 548 -15.75 -3.13 28.28
N PHE A 549 -14.75 -2.81 29.10
CA PHE A 549 -14.27 -3.66 30.19
C PHE A 549 -14.45 -2.98 31.54
N ALA A 550 -14.45 -3.77 32.61
CA ALA A 550 -14.66 -3.28 33.96
C ALA A 550 -13.36 -2.68 34.52
N THR A 551 -12.95 -1.52 34.01
CA THR A 551 -11.71 -0.86 34.42
C THR A 551 -11.93 0.18 35.52
N LYS A 552 -10.88 0.43 36.31
CA LYS A 552 -10.70 1.66 37.07
C LYS A 552 -10.09 2.69 36.13
N THR A 553 -10.80 3.79 35.91
CA THR A 553 -10.50 4.73 34.83
C THR A 553 -9.49 5.81 35.23
N GLU A 554 -9.24 5.94 36.53
CA GLU A 554 -8.36 6.94 37.13
C GLU A 554 -6.88 6.67 36.83
N ARG A 555 -6.10 7.75 36.82
CA ARG A 555 -4.66 7.76 36.50
C ARG A 555 -3.87 6.75 37.35
N GLU A 556 -4.08 6.75 38.66
CA GLU A 556 -3.38 5.87 39.62
C GLU A 556 -3.63 4.37 39.41
N HIS A 557 -4.55 4.02 38.51
CA HIS A 557 -4.91 2.65 38.16
C HIS A 557 -4.63 2.30 36.69
N THR A 558 -4.04 3.25 35.95
CA THR A 558 -3.71 3.12 34.52
C THR A 558 -2.20 3.16 34.34
N PHE A 559 -1.64 2.09 33.80
CA PHE A 559 -0.19 1.91 33.61
C PHE A 559 0.13 1.61 32.15
N ILE A 560 1.36 1.94 31.73
CA ILE A 560 1.86 1.63 30.38
C ILE A 560 3.22 0.94 30.45
N ALA A 561 3.49 -0.01 29.55
CA ALA A 561 4.72 -0.78 29.59
C ALA A 561 5.15 -1.31 28.22
N GLY A 562 6.44 -1.61 28.10
CA GLY A 562 7.00 -2.27 26.93
C GLY A 562 8.49 -2.52 27.09
N SER A 563 9.09 -3.19 26.10
CA SER A 563 10.55 -3.30 26.02
C SER A 563 11.13 -2.52 24.85
N SER A 564 12.42 -2.21 24.91
CA SER A 564 13.13 -1.64 23.76
C SER A 564 12.49 -0.32 23.31
N MET A 565 12.13 -0.18 22.04
CA MET A 565 11.31 0.93 21.53
C MET A 565 9.96 1.05 22.25
N GLY A 566 9.33 -0.07 22.62
CA GLY A 566 8.13 -0.09 23.46
C GLY A 566 8.35 0.55 24.83
N GLY A 567 9.54 0.37 25.42
CA GLY A 567 9.94 1.06 26.65
C GLY A 567 10.12 2.56 26.45
N LEU A 568 10.67 2.98 25.30
CA LEU A 568 10.80 4.40 24.95
C LEU A 568 9.44 5.09 24.83
N ILE A 569 8.52 4.52 24.05
CA ILE A 569 7.18 5.10 23.89
C ILE A 569 6.38 5.06 25.19
N SER A 570 6.62 4.07 26.06
CA SER A 570 6.00 4.01 27.40
C SER A 570 6.51 5.12 28.32
N MET A 571 7.80 5.48 28.23
CA MET A 571 8.36 6.64 28.94
C MET A 571 7.79 7.95 28.36
N TYR A 572 7.71 8.05 27.03
CA TYR A 572 7.16 9.21 26.35
C TYR A 572 5.68 9.44 26.70
N ALA A 573 4.87 8.38 26.70
CA ALA A 573 3.44 8.43 27.01
C ALA A 573 3.14 9.04 28.37
N ILE A 574 3.85 8.64 29.42
CA ILE A 574 3.64 9.18 30.77
C ILE A 574 4.17 10.61 30.95
N CYS A 575 5.14 11.04 30.13
CA CYS A 575 5.60 12.43 30.12
C CYS A 575 4.62 13.34 29.38
N GLU A 576 4.02 12.85 28.28
CA GLU A 576 3.08 13.60 27.45
C GLU A 576 1.65 13.63 28.01
N TYR A 577 1.22 12.53 28.66
CA TYR A 577 -0.13 12.37 29.21
C TYR A 577 -0.08 11.96 30.70
N PRO A 578 0.54 12.76 31.58
CA PRO A 578 0.65 12.44 33.01
C PRO A 578 -0.70 12.45 33.73
N GLU A 579 -1.72 13.08 33.18
CA GLU A 579 -3.09 13.00 33.69
C GLU A 579 -3.76 11.65 33.41
N ILE A 580 -3.22 10.85 32.49
CA ILE A 580 -3.78 9.55 32.09
C ILE A 580 -3.01 8.38 32.71
N PHE A 581 -1.67 8.41 32.70
CA PHE A 581 -0.84 7.30 33.15
C PHE A 581 -0.21 7.57 34.52
N GLY A 582 -0.50 6.73 35.52
CA GLY A 582 0.04 6.85 36.88
C GLY A 582 1.39 6.14 37.07
N GLY A 583 1.78 5.29 36.13
CA GLY A 583 3.11 4.70 36.15
C GLY A 583 3.48 3.94 34.88
N THR A 584 4.78 3.75 34.71
CA THR A 584 5.35 3.11 33.52
C THR A 584 6.39 2.04 33.87
N ALA A 585 6.47 0.98 33.06
CA ALA A 585 7.52 -0.02 33.11
C ALA A 585 8.22 -0.17 31.76
N CYS A 586 9.48 0.26 31.70
CA CYS A 586 10.27 0.34 30.48
C CYS A 586 11.46 -0.63 30.56
N LEU A 587 11.27 -1.85 30.03
CA LEU A 587 12.28 -2.91 30.11
C LEU A 587 13.30 -2.77 28.97
N SER A 588 14.59 -2.90 29.26
CA SER A 588 15.65 -2.79 28.24
C SER A 588 15.45 -1.62 27.28
N THR A 589 15.15 -0.43 27.84
CA THR A 589 14.69 0.73 27.05
C THR A 589 15.72 1.11 25.99
N HIS A 590 15.27 1.31 24.75
CA HIS A 590 16.17 1.47 23.59
C HIS A 590 16.73 2.89 23.46
N TRP A 591 17.46 3.36 24.47
CA TRP A 591 17.96 4.74 24.56
C TRP A 591 18.77 5.23 23.35
N ILE A 592 19.41 4.32 22.64
CA ILE A 592 20.18 4.62 21.43
C ILE A 592 19.30 5.06 20.24
N GLY A 593 17.99 4.85 20.28
CA GLY A 593 17.03 5.30 19.27
C GLY A 593 17.16 4.66 17.89
N MET A 594 18.34 4.19 17.48
CA MET A 594 18.65 3.51 16.23
C MET A 594 19.68 2.39 16.49
N MET A 595 20.56 2.10 15.53
CA MET A 595 21.66 1.16 15.74
C MET A 595 22.75 1.78 16.65
N PRO A 596 23.47 0.97 17.44
CA PRO A 596 24.61 1.46 18.21
C PRO A 596 25.68 2.04 17.26
N VAL A 597 25.98 3.32 17.43
CA VAL A 597 27.03 4.05 16.71
C VAL A 597 27.80 4.90 17.71
N GLU A 598 29.06 5.17 17.39
CA GLU A 598 29.87 6.13 18.15
C GLU A 598 29.26 7.53 18.04
N ASP A 599 29.34 8.32 19.11
CA ASP A 599 28.79 9.69 19.19
C ASP A 599 27.30 9.82 18.83
N ASN A 600 26.50 8.80 19.16
CA ASN A 600 25.06 8.81 18.89
C ASN A 600 24.34 9.99 19.58
N PRO A 601 23.69 10.90 18.83
CA PRO A 601 23.03 12.07 19.40
C PRO A 601 21.65 11.77 20.03
N PHE A 602 21.02 10.64 19.68
CA PHE A 602 19.66 10.30 20.14
C PHE A 602 19.52 10.20 21.66
N PRO A 603 20.39 9.47 22.40
CA PRO A 603 20.29 9.38 23.86
C PRO A 603 20.27 10.75 24.54
N THR A 604 21.17 11.67 24.15
CA THR A 604 21.24 13.00 24.76
C THR A 604 19.92 13.76 24.59
N ALA A 605 19.40 13.79 23.36
CA ALA A 605 18.15 14.47 23.05
C ALA A 605 16.95 13.86 23.78
N ILE A 606 16.90 12.53 23.90
CA ILE A 606 15.87 11.81 24.68
C ILE A 606 15.96 12.15 26.17
N PHE A 607 17.16 12.21 26.74
CA PHE A 607 17.34 12.52 28.15
C PHE A 607 17.04 13.99 28.49
N GLU A 608 17.37 14.92 27.59
CA GLU A 608 17.02 16.34 27.76
C GLU A 608 15.50 16.55 27.70
N TYR A 609 14.84 15.94 26.71
CA TYR A 609 13.38 15.89 26.67
C TYR A 609 12.79 15.30 27.96
N MET A 610 13.31 14.16 28.43
CA MET A 610 12.81 13.51 29.63
C MET A 610 13.01 14.41 30.87
N GLU A 611 14.18 14.99 31.09
CA GLU A 611 14.47 15.86 32.24
C GLU A 611 13.50 17.05 32.33
N GLU A 612 13.14 17.64 31.19
CA GLU A 612 12.18 18.74 31.13
C GLU A 612 10.73 18.30 31.38
N ASN A 613 10.34 17.14 30.87
CA ASN A 613 8.93 16.71 30.83
C ASN A 613 8.53 15.69 31.90
N LEU A 614 9.44 15.30 32.81
CA LEU A 614 9.10 14.38 33.90
C LEU A 614 7.91 14.89 34.74
N PRO A 615 6.90 14.04 35.01
CA PRO A 615 5.79 14.41 35.85
C PRO A 615 6.15 14.35 37.34
N SER A 616 5.21 14.74 38.20
CA SER A 616 5.45 14.87 39.64
C SER A 616 5.71 13.51 40.32
N PRO A 617 6.81 13.37 41.11
CA PRO A 617 7.11 12.16 41.87
C PRO A 617 6.05 11.85 42.94
N ALA A 618 5.22 12.83 43.34
CA ALA A 618 4.15 12.60 44.30
C ALA A 618 3.02 11.71 43.77
N THR A 619 2.91 11.56 42.45
CA THR A 619 1.75 10.93 41.80
C THR A 619 2.11 9.90 40.73
N HIS A 620 3.39 9.81 40.33
CA HIS A 620 3.82 8.96 39.22
C HIS A 620 4.91 7.99 39.64
N LYS A 621 4.94 6.82 39.00
CA LYS A 621 5.97 5.80 39.20
C LYS A 621 6.70 5.45 37.91
N PHE A 622 8.00 5.26 37.99
CA PHE A 622 8.82 4.82 36.85
C PHE A 622 9.64 3.60 37.21
N TYR A 623 9.56 2.57 36.37
CA TYR A 623 10.43 1.42 36.43
C TYR A 623 11.22 1.32 35.13
N PHE A 624 12.54 1.28 35.24
CA PHE A 624 13.46 0.94 34.17
C PHE A 624 14.24 -0.32 34.55
N ASP A 625 14.61 -1.10 33.54
CA ASP A 625 15.68 -2.06 33.68
C ASP A 625 16.49 -2.24 32.40
N TYR A 626 17.63 -2.92 32.52
CA TYR A 626 18.48 -3.31 31.42
C TYR A 626 19.35 -4.52 31.79
N GLY A 627 19.72 -5.32 30.80
CA GLY A 627 20.70 -6.39 30.90
C GLY A 627 22.14 -5.93 30.65
N THR A 628 23.07 -6.88 30.53
CA THR A 628 24.48 -6.59 30.26
C THR A 628 25.05 -7.30 29.03
N LYS A 629 24.18 -7.94 28.22
CA LYS A 629 24.57 -8.67 27.00
C LYS A 629 23.80 -8.20 25.77
N THR A 630 24.32 -8.54 24.59
CA THR A 630 23.71 -8.23 23.29
C THR A 630 23.48 -6.73 23.11
N LEU A 631 22.26 -6.27 22.80
CA LEU A 631 21.98 -4.84 22.62
C LEU A 631 22.03 -4.06 23.95
N ASP A 632 21.64 -4.68 25.07
CA ASP A 632 21.56 -4.03 26.38
C ASP A 632 22.92 -3.57 26.93
N GLN A 633 24.02 -4.18 26.49
CA GLN A 633 25.36 -3.76 26.90
C GLN A 633 25.64 -2.29 26.54
N HIS A 634 24.97 -1.75 25.52
CA HIS A 634 25.09 -0.37 25.09
C HIS A 634 24.29 0.61 25.96
N TYR A 635 23.44 0.13 26.87
CA TYR A 635 22.61 0.97 27.75
C TYR A 635 23.26 1.27 29.10
N ILE A 636 24.24 0.45 29.53
CA ILE A 636 24.91 0.55 30.83
C ILE A 636 25.47 1.95 31.07
N GLN A 637 26.06 2.55 30.04
CA GLN A 637 26.64 3.90 30.07
C GLN A 637 25.64 5.01 30.40
N TYR A 638 24.33 4.77 30.24
CA TYR A 638 23.30 5.77 30.48
C TYR A 638 22.65 5.67 31.85
N ALA A 639 22.86 4.56 32.57
CA ALA A 639 22.13 4.26 33.80
C ALA A 639 22.28 5.36 34.87
N GLU A 640 23.51 5.81 35.14
CA GLU A 640 23.76 6.87 36.13
C GLU A 640 23.15 8.21 35.70
N LYS A 641 23.17 8.53 34.40
CA LYS A 641 22.55 9.77 33.88
C LYS A 641 21.05 9.78 34.11
N ILE A 642 20.37 8.65 33.87
CA ILE A 642 18.94 8.49 34.12
C ILE A 642 18.65 8.64 35.62
N ASP A 643 19.42 7.97 36.48
CA ASP A 643 19.26 8.08 37.94
C ASP A 643 19.42 9.51 38.45
N VAL A 644 20.39 10.26 37.91
CA VAL A 644 20.58 11.69 38.24
C VAL A 644 19.34 12.51 37.85
N ILE A 645 18.78 12.30 36.66
CA ILE A 645 17.58 13.03 36.18
C ILE A 645 16.41 12.82 37.15
N PHE A 646 16.14 11.56 37.54
CA PHE A 646 15.05 11.23 38.44
C PHE A 646 15.29 11.75 39.87
N ARG A 647 16.51 11.62 40.40
CA ARG A 647 16.86 12.17 41.74
C ARG A 647 16.70 13.69 41.79
N LYS A 648 17.14 14.42 40.75
CA LYS A 648 16.95 15.89 40.67
C LYS A 648 15.49 16.30 40.71
N LYS A 649 14.60 15.51 40.10
CA LYS A 649 13.15 15.76 40.09
C LYS A 649 12.45 15.36 41.41
N GLY A 650 13.17 14.70 42.32
CA GLY A 650 12.66 14.30 43.63
C GLY A 650 12.07 12.89 43.70
N TYR A 651 12.37 12.02 42.73
CA TYR A 651 12.00 10.61 42.81
C TYR A 651 12.90 9.87 43.81
N THR A 652 12.32 8.87 44.48
CA THR A 652 12.96 8.01 45.49
C THR A 652 12.77 6.54 45.12
N SER A 653 13.34 5.62 45.89
CA SER A 653 13.17 4.18 45.67
C SER A 653 11.71 3.69 45.81
N GLU A 654 10.80 4.52 46.34
CA GLU A 654 9.37 4.21 46.47
C GLU A 654 8.61 4.37 45.14
N ASN A 655 9.04 5.30 44.29
CA ASN A 655 8.38 5.68 43.04
C ASN A 655 9.29 5.65 41.81
N TYR A 656 10.57 5.29 41.97
CA TYR A 656 11.51 5.10 40.88
C TYR A 656 12.40 3.87 41.10
N LYS A 657 12.62 3.10 40.03
CA LYS A 657 13.63 2.03 39.97
C LYS A 657 14.33 2.04 38.61
N ASN A 658 15.62 1.75 38.62
CA ASN A 658 16.42 1.48 37.43
C ASN A 658 17.39 0.34 37.75
N LEU A 659 17.07 -0.86 37.25
CA LEU A 659 17.72 -2.09 37.72
C LEU A 659 18.58 -2.73 36.62
N VAL A 660 19.79 -3.15 36.99
CA VAL A 660 20.68 -3.95 36.14
C VAL A 660 20.48 -5.45 36.38
N PHE A 661 20.49 -6.23 35.30
CA PHE A 661 20.44 -7.68 35.34
C PHE A 661 21.65 -8.28 34.65
N GLU A 662 22.64 -8.70 35.46
CA GLU A 662 23.90 -9.25 34.96
C GLU A 662 23.66 -10.50 34.10
N GLY A 663 24.24 -10.52 32.89
CA GLY A 663 24.12 -11.65 31.96
C GLY A 663 22.82 -11.69 31.15
N ALA A 664 21.85 -10.82 31.43
CA ALA A 664 20.61 -10.73 30.67
C ALA A 664 20.85 -10.12 29.28
N ASP A 665 20.24 -10.70 28.25
CA ASP A 665 20.24 -10.27 26.86
C ASP A 665 18.95 -9.49 26.51
N HIS A 666 18.89 -8.95 25.29
CA HIS A 666 17.77 -8.15 24.77
C HIS A 666 16.75 -9.05 24.05
N SER A 667 15.99 -9.85 24.80
CA SER A 667 15.05 -10.85 24.25
C SER A 667 13.83 -11.07 25.13
N GLU A 668 12.75 -11.61 24.55
CA GLU A 668 11.54 -11.99 25.28
C GLU A 668 11.84 -13.01 26.41
N ILE A 669 12.74 -13.97 26.15
CA ILE A 669 13.19 -14.95 27.15
C ILE A 669 13.85 -14.28 28.36
N SER A 670 14.54 -13.17 28.15
CA SER A 670 15.18 -12.39 29.20
C SER A 670 14.15 -11.59 30.00
N TRP A 671 13.26 -10.88 29.31
CA TRP A 671 12.22 -10.05 29.94
C TRP A 671 11.24 -10.85 30.79
N GLN A 672 10.78 -12.02 30.31
CA GLN A 672 9.85 -12.87 31.08
C GLN A 672 10.42 -13.31 32.44
N LYS A 673 11.75 -13.46 32.58
CA LYS A 673 12.37 -13.89 33.85
C LYS A 673 12.25 -12.84 34.95
N ARG A 674 12.11 -11.57 34.56
CA ARG A 674 12.13 -10.42 35.49
C ARG A 674 10.85 -9.59 35.48
N LEU A 675 9.87 -9.93 34.64
CA LEU A 675 8.57 -9.25 34.53
C LEU A 675 7.80 -9.12 35.86
N HIS A 676 7.97 -10.06 36.78
CA HIS A 676 7.32 -10.02 38.07
C HIS A 676 7.70 -8.79 38.91
N ILE A 677 8.88 -8.20 38.68
CA ILE A 677 9.41 -7.06 39.41
C ILE A 677 8.65 -5.76 39.06
N PRO A 678 8.56 -5.33 37.78
CA PRO A 678 7.79 -4.14 37.43
C PRO A 678 6.30 -4.27 37.80
N PHE A 679 5.69 -5.44 37.61
CA PHE A 679 4.29 -5.64 37.98
C PHE A 679 4.07 -5.47 39.48
N THR A 680 4.93 -6.07 40.31
CA THR A 680 4.84 -5.90 41.77
C THR A 680 5.08 -4.45 42.19
N PHE A 681 5.96 -3.72 41.50
CA PHE A 681 6.28 -2.33 41.81
C PHE A 681 5.12 -1.37 41.46
N LEU A 682 4.54 -1.52 40.28
CA LEU A 682 3.45 -0.65 39.81
C LEU A 682 2.12 -0.97 40.49
N LEU A 683 1.77 -2.26 40.59
CA LEU A 683 0.44 -2.75 40.98
C LEU A 683 0.35 -3.22 42.44
N LYS A 684 1.35 -2.89 43.28
CA LYS A 684 1.48 -3.36 44.67
C LYS A 684 0.15 -3.28 45.44
N ALA A 685 -0.28 -4.41 46.02
CA ALA A 685 -1.43 -4.46 46.92
C ALA A 685 -1.04 -4.05 48.37
N PRO A 686 -1.97 -3.50 49.19
CA PRO A 686 -1.69 -3.03 50.55
C PRO A 686 -1.09 -4.08 51.50
N ASN A 687 -1.36 -5.36 51.26
CA ASN A 687 -1.00 -6.46 52.17
C ASN A 687 0.18 -7.33 51.68
N GLY A 688 0.91 -6.91 50.64
CA GLY A 688 2.11 -7.60 50.16
C GLY A 688 3.33 -7.26 51.02
N HIS A 689 3.54 -8.04 52.08
CA HIS A 689 4.76 -8.05 52.89
C HIS A 689 5.90 -8.80 52.21
#